data_AF-A0A954IDE6-F1
#
_entry.id   AF-A0A954IDE6-F1
#
_cell.length_a   1.000
_cell.length_b   1.000
_cell.length_c   1.000
_cell.angle_alpha   90.00
_cell.angle_beta   90.00
_cell.angle_gamma   90.00
#
_symmetry.space_group_name_H-M   'P 1'
#
loop_
_entity.id
_entity.type
_entity.pdbx_description
1 polymer ?
#
loop_
_entity_poly.entity_id
_entity_poly.type
_entity_poly.pdbx_seq_one_letter_code
_entity_poly.pdbx_strand_id
1 'polypeptide(L)'
;MAEISDVLRLGRNITLFPVIHGSGDFAVEVRRLMLSHRFDCLAVPLPPSFQEAVEVAVDRLPNITAVVQRESGPWSASAFSAEDSNEEDEDWIPRTDGRCTYVPIDPCQPVIAALRIAAQERMAREFIDEETEHYVPRAAVLPDPYALKRVDPEVFAAAVLPSVAPPEDDDQWRRIQWMAAELHRLSLTHKSILFVCSLVDWPWIRDAFNSAVDRPPVQEGPDSAPAIYDVHHRTNTFLLGELPFITGLYEIARSRLDDDENLSVDGIKALLLAARDSYQQEFGNRARRITPQLLASCLKYIRNLSLIEQRFTPDLYTLIVAASQTAGDQYAIHVAEMARDYPFHPRGDLEVIRFGVDRVEMPDGYSLTPVNRLPGHPMVWRSYRLKARPDISEQVRWQQHWNPYGQCSWPPEDVAIERFRTHVKDVALDLIGNDLARTEKFSSSLKDGLDIRETLRNWHTNDLYVRIFPPAKGRIDCVVMLFDSPADPRDYPWRITWHAEHHDESTLSLFATDFGSNLVGPGIALARYGGCMFLFPPRPIMDIWRDPRFDFADTLEERLLAAGLCYSREKHIALMSHKPPGAGWRRLAARFRKKIVHVPLSRFGTETVERLRMFHVLNGHQVRSYAAHFIRKP
;
A
#
# COMPACT_ATOMS: atom_id res chain seq x y z
N MET A 1 -2.99 -20.29 37.20
CA MET A 1 -3.72 -20.54 35.93
C MET A 1 -5.09 -19.92 36.11
N ALA A 2 -5.52 -19.03 35.20
CA ALA A 2 -6.89 -18.53 35.22
C ALA A 2 -7.84 -19.72 35.03
N GLU A 3 -8.93 -19.78 35.80
CA GLU A 3 -9.94 -20.81 35.57
C GLU A 3 -10.65 -20.57 34.24
N ILE A 4 -10.95 -21.65 33.51
CA ILE A 4 -11.78 -21.54 32.30
C ILE A 4 -13.16 -21.03 32.73
N SER A 5 -13.62 -19.94 32.12
CA SER A 5 -14.94 -19.34 32.36
C SER A 5 -16.07 -20.35 32.14
N ASP A 6 -17.07 -20.35 33.02
CA ASP A 6 -18.24 -21.23 32.92
C ASP A 6 -19.03 -21.01 31.61
N VAL A 7 -18.93 -19.82 31.01
CA VAL A 7 -19.52 -19.50 29.70
C VAL A 7 -18.99 -20.42 28.60
N LEU A 8 -17.74 -20.86 28.71
CA LEU A 8 -17.09 -21.73 27.72
C LEU A 8 -17.21 -23.22 28.10
N ARG A 9 -17.66 -23.55 29.30
CA ARG A 9 -17.80 -24.95 29.74
C ARG A 9 -19.07 -25.58 29.18
N LEU A 10 -18.95 -26.82 28.73
CA LEU A 10 -20.05 -27.68 28.33
C LEU A 10 -19.95 -29.02 29.05
N GLY A 11 -21.03 -29.44 29.72
CA GLY A 11 -21.03 -30.66 30.52
C GLY A 11 -19.94 -30.65 31.60
N ARG A 12 -19.35 -31.83 31.85
CA ARG A 12 -18.39 -32.03 32.95
C ARG A 12 -16.93 -31.72 32.56
N ASN A 13 -16.56 -31.97 31.30
CA ASN A 13 -15.16 -32.03 30.86
C ASN A 13 -14.92 -31.42 29.47
N ILE A 14 -15.88 -30.70 28.89
CA ILE A 14 -15.73 -30.10 27.56
C ILE A 14 -15.59 -28.59 27.70
N THR A 15 -14.63 -28.01 26.98
CA THR A 15 -14.49 -26.57 26.78
C THR A 15 -14.85 -26.24 25.33
N LEU A 16 -15.96 -25.53 25.13
CA LEU A 16 -16.35 -24.94 23.87
C LEU A 16 -15.65 -23.60 23.69
N PHE A 17 -14.78 -23.50 22.69
CA PHE A 17 -14.11 -22.26 22.35
C PHE A 17 -14.66 -21.71 21.01
N PRO A 18 -15.58 -20.73 21.06
CA PRO A 18 -16.13 -20.15 19.85
C PRO A 18 -15.13 -19.23 19.16
N VAL A 19 -14.98 -19.38 17.85
CA VAL A 19 -14.03 -18.60 17.05
C VAL A 19 -14.67 -18.00 15.81
N ILE A 20 -14.07 -16.90 15.32
CA ILE A 20 -14.27 -16.44 13.95
C ILE A 20 -13.17 -17.07 13.09
N HIS A 21 -13.56 -17.89 12.13
CA HIS A 21 -12.62 -18.57 11.23
C HIS A 21 -11.85 -17.56 10.36
N GLY A 22 -10.63 -17.93 9.96
CA GLY A 22 -9.76 -17.10 9.13
C GLY A 22 -9.22 -15.84 9.82
N SER A 23 -9.20 -15.80 11.15
CA SER A 23 -8.72 -14.65 11.94
C SER A 23 -7.43 -14.97 12.69
N GLY A 24 -6.39 -14.18 12.42
CA GLY A 24 -5.11 -14.28 13.13
C GLY A 24 -5.25 -14.02 14.63
N ASP A 25 -6.15 -13.12 15.04
CA ASP A 25 -6.40 -12.79 16.44
C ASP A 25 -7.01 -13.97 17.21
N PHE A 26 -8.01 -14.65 16.63
CA PHE A 26 -8.53 -15.88 17.24
C PHE A 26 -7.52 -17.03 17.25
N ALA A 27 -6.65 -17.13 16.24
CA ALA A 27 -5.59 -18.14 16.23
C ALA A 27 -4.60 -17.94 17.38
N VAL A 28 -4.28 -16.68 17.71
CA VAL A 28 -3.47 -16.32 18.89
C VAL A 28 -4.18 -16.70 20.19
N GLU A 29 -5.48 -16.41 20.33
CA GLU A 29 -6.24 -16.76 21.53
C GLU A 29 -6.40 -18.28 21.72
N VAL A 30 -6.62 -19.04 20.64
CA VAL A 30 -6.63 -20.51 20.69
C VAL A 30 -5.30 -21.03 21.21
N ARG A 31 -4.18 -20.52 20.68
CA ARG A 31 -2.85 -20.89 21.17
C ARG A 31 -2.68 -20.51 22.64
N ARG A 32 -3.10 -19.31 23.05
CA ARG A 32 -3.03 -18.86 24.45
C ARG A 32 -3.80 -19.81 25.37
N LEU A 33 -4.99 -20.22 24.99
CA LEU A 33 -5.80 -21.18 25.74
C LEU A 33 -5.11 -22.55 25.85
N MET A 34 -4.64 -23.11 24.74
CA MET A 34 -4.00 -24.43 24.71
C MET A 34 -2.64 -24.46 25.45
N LEU A 35 -1.94 -23.33 25.55
CA LEU A 35 -0.72 -23.21 26.36
C LEU A 35 -1.02 -22.99 27.85
N SER A 36 -2.18 -22.41 28.16
CA SER A 36 -2.58 -22.10 29.54
C SER A 36 -3.26 -23.26 30.25
N HIS A 37 -3.84 -24.21 29.51
CA HIS A 37 -4.59 -25.36 30.03
C HIS A 37 -4.19 -26.65 29.33
N ARG A 38 -4.37 -27.78 30.01
CA ARG A 38 -4.08 -29.11 29.42
C ARG A 38 -5.37 -29.78 29.00
N PHE A 39 -5.44 -30.15 27.72
CA PHE A 39 -6.49 -30.95 27.12
C PHE A 39 -5.91 -32.29 26.67
N ASP A 40 -6.70 -33.37 26.75
CA ASP A 40 -6.29 -34.69 26.25
C ASP A 40 -6.90 -35.02 24.88
N CYS A 41 -7.92 -34.26 24.44
CA CYS A 41 -8.53 -34.38 23.12
C CYS A 41 -8.91 -33.01 22.55
N LEU A 42 -8.62 -32.81 21.26
CA LEU A 42 -9.12 -31.73 20.43
C LEU A 42 -10.24 -32.28 19.54
N ALA A 43 -11.46 -31.80 19.75
CA ALA A 43 -12.55 -32.00 18.81
C ALA A 43 -12.45 -30.95 17.68
N VAL A 44 -12.64 -31.39 16.45
CA VAL A 44 -12.45 -30.59 15.22
C VAL A 44 -13.77 -30.53 14.45
N PRO A 45 -14.25 -29.34 14.03
CA PRO A 45 -15.52 -29.17 13.31
C PRO A 45 -15.35 -29.50 11.83
N LEU A 46 -14.81 -30.69 11.54
CA LEU A 46 -14.61 -31.21 10.20
C LEU A 46 -14.98 -32.71 10.19
N PRO A 47 -15.39 -33.27 9.03
CA PRO A 47 -15.75 -34.68 8.94
C PRO A 47 -14.52 -35.59 9.06
N PRO A 48 -14.67 -36.83 9.57
CA PRO A 48 -13.58 -37.80 9.67
C PRO A 48 -12.81 -38.06 8.37
N SER A 49 -13.46 -37.95 7.20
CA SER A 49 -12.82 -38.14 5.88
C SER A 49 -11.69 -37.15 5.61
N PHE A 50 -11.77 -35.95 6.20
CA PHE A 50 -10.76 -34.90 6.03
C PHE A 50 -9.55 -35.09 6.95
N GLN A 51 -9.61 -35.99 7.94
CA GLN A 51 -8.60 -36.08 8.99
C GLN A 51 -7.19 -36.31 8.44
N GLU A 52 -7.00 -37.37 7.64
CA GLU A 52 -5.68 -37.73 7.12
C GLU A 52 -5.11 -36.61 6.24
N ALA A 53 -5.91 -36.10 5.30
CA ALA A 53 -5.47 -35.07 4.36
C ALA A 53 -5.15 -33.75 5.07
N VAL A 54 -5.98 -33.32 6.04
CA VAL A 54 -5.76 -32.07 6.79
C VAL A 54 -4.54 -32.21 7.70
N GLU A 55 -4.36 -33.31 8.43
CA GLU A 55 -3.20 -33.50 9.29
C GLU A 55 -1.89 -33.48 8.48
N VAL A 56 -1.84 -34.17 7.34
CA VAL A 56 -0.67 -34.15 6.43
C VAL A 56 -0.43 -32.75 5.86
N ALA A 57 -1.49 -32.00 5.56
CA ALA A 57 -1.37 -30.66 5.02
C ALA A 57 -0.91 -29.64 6.08
N VAL A 58 -1.33 -29.79 7.35
CA VAL A 58 -0.86 -28.98 8.49
C VAL A 58 0.64 -29.15 8.70
N ASP A 59 1.18 -30.36 8.54
CA ASP A 59 2.62 -30.64 8.64
C ASP A 59 3.45 -29.96 7.54
N ARG A 60 2.82 -29.54 6.44
CA ARG A 60 3.46 -28.83 5.32
C ARG A 60 3.58 -27.32 5.53
N LEU A 61 2.98 -26.77 6.59
CA LEU A 61 3.15 -25.34 6.93
C LEU A 61 4.64 -24.99 7.12
N PRO A 62 5.12 -23.84 6.60
CA PRO A 62 4.35 -22.67 6.15
C PRO A 62 3.90 -22.70 4.68
N ASN A 63 4.00 -23.81 3.95
CA ASN A 63 3.44 -23.85 2.60
C ASN A 63 1.90 -23.78 2.63
N ILE A 64 1.32 -22.89 1.83
CA ILE A 64 -0.14 -22.74 1.76
C ILE A 64 -0.71 -23.83 0.87
N THR A 65 -1.54 -24.67 1.48
CA THR A 65 -2.22 -25.79 0.81
C THR A 65 -3.73 -25.70 1.03
N ALA A 66 -4.48 -26.44 0.22
CA ALA A 66 -5.91 -26.64 0.46
C ALA A 66 -6.23 -28.13 0.33
N VAL A 67 -7.11 -28.61 1.21
CA VAL A 67 -7.70 -29.96 1.09
C VAL A 67 -9.03 -29.81 0.40
N VAL A 68 -9.19 -30.43 -0.78
CA VAL A 68 -10.36 -30.27 -1.65
C VAL A 68 -11.06 -31.61 -1.85
N GLN A 69 -12.38 -31.61 -1.75
CA GLN A 69 -13.25 -32.76 -2.02
C GLN A 69 -14.30 -32.34 -3.06
N ARG A 70 -14.46 -33.10 -4.14
CA ARG A 70 -15.46 -32.81 -5.18
C ARG A 70 -16.83 -33.31 -4.72
N GLU A 71 -17.85 -32.49 -4.94
CA GLU A 71 -19.24 -32.93 -4.72
C GLU A 71 -19.71 -33.73 -5.93
N SER A 72 -20.43 -34.81 -5.69
CA SER A 72 -21.07 -35.68 -6.67
C SER A 72 -22.44 -35.10 -6.98
N GLY A 73 -22.63 -34.49 -8.16
CA GLY A 73 -23.92 -33.92 -8.50
C GLY A 73 -24.05 -33.50 -9.96
N PRO A 74 -25.27 -33.55 -10.54
CA PRO A 74 -25.48 -33.22 -11.95
C PRO A 74 -25.20 -31.74 -12.18
N TRP A 75 -24.65 -31.46 -13.36
CA TRP A 75 -24.63 -30.15 -14.00
C TRP A 75 -25.94 -29.40 -13.71
N SER A 76 -25.92 -28.42 -12.81
CA SER A 76 -27.09 -27.61 -12.50
C SER A 76 -27.49 -26.87 -13.78
N ALA A 77 -28.67 -27.20 -14.28
CA ALA A 77 -29.31 -26.58 -15.43
C ALA A 77 -29.75 -25.13 -15.16
N SER A 78 -29.00 -24.34 -14.38
CA SER A 78 -29.06 -22.87 -14.44
C SER A 78 -28.26 -22.30 -15.61
N ALA A 79 -27.56 -23.14 -16.38
CA ALA A 79 -26.95 -22.77 -17.66
C ALA A 79 -27.98 -22.62 -18.81
N PHE A 80 -29.27 -22.90 -18.58
CA PHE A 80 -30.37 -22.74 -19.54
C PHE A 80 -31.45 -21.78 -19.02
N SER A 81 -31.09 -20.53 -18.73
CA SER A 81 -31.98 -19.40 -18.99
C SER A 81 -31.36 -18.53 -20.07
N ALA A 82 -31.13 -19.14 -21.24
CA ALA A 82 -30.87 -18.41 -22.47
C ALA A 82 -32.21 -18.05 -23.08
N GLU A 83 -32.90 -17.05 -22.54
CA GLU A 83 -33.98 -16.36 -23.22
C GLU A 83 -34.17 -14.97 -22.58
N ASP A 84 -33.70 -13.96 -23.32
CA ASP A 84 -34.06 -12.54 -23.26
C ASP A 84 -33.82 -11.73 -21.96
N SER A 85 -32.60 -11.19 -21.82
CA SER A 85 -32.40 -9.83 -21.30
C SER A 85 -31.22 -9.14 -21.97
N ASN A 86 -31.43 -7.87 -22.31
CA ASN A 86 -30.57 -7.05 -23.16
C ASN A 86 -29.10 -6.97 -22.71
N GLU A 87 -28.22 -6.97 -23.70
CA GLU A 87 -26.81 -6.56 -23.57
C GLU A 87 -26.72 -5.12 -23.07
N GLU A 88 -26.58 -4.94 -21.76
CA GLU A 88 -25.89 -3.86 -21.05
C GLU A 88 -26.22 -4.04 -19.55
N ASP A 89 -25.24 -4.51 -18.76
CA ASP A 89 -25.26 -4.70 -17.30
C ASP A 89 -25.78 -6.04 -16.71
N GLU A 90 -25.33 -7.19 -17.24
CA GLU A 90 -25.41 -8.49 -16.51
C GLU A 90 -24.04 -8.87 -15.90
N ASP A 91 -24.02 -9.04 -14.58
CA ASP A 91 -22.86 -9.46 -13.79
C ASP A 91 -22.21 -10.72 -14.38
N TRP A 92 -20.90 -10.64 -14.65
CA TRP A 92 -20.08 -11.72 -15.21
C TRP A 92 -19.86 -12.84 -14.18
N ILE A 93 -20.88 -13.67 -13.92
CA ILE A 93 -20.72 -14.88 -13.11
C ILE A 93 -20.02 -15.93 -13.98
N PRO A 94 -18.80 -16.38 -13.64
CA PRO A 94 -18.09 -17.37 -14.43
C PRO A 94 -18.81 -18.73 -14.40
N ARG A 95 -18.98 -19.34 -15.58
CA ARG A 95 -19.49 -20.71 -15.70
C ARG A 95 -18.50 -21.68 -15.06
N THR A 96 -18.97 -22.52 -14.14
CA THR A 96 -18.20 -23.59 -13.49
C THR A 96 -18.70 -24.97 -13.92
N ASP A 97 -17.80 -25.95 -13.92
CA ASP A 97 -18.04 -27.33 -14.34
C ASP A 97 -18.64 -28.21 -13.23
N GLY A 98 -18.69 -27.69 -11.99
CA GLY A 98 -19.20 -28.40 -10.82
C GLY A 98 -18.92 -27.66 -9.51
N ARG A 99 -19.13 -28.35 -8.38
CA ARG A 99 -18.88 -27.84 -7.03
C ARG A 99 -17.82 -28.68 -6.31
N CYS A 100 -17.10 -28.04 -5.40
CA CYS A 100 -16.21 -28.73 -4.47
C CYS A 100 -16.21 -28.05 -3.11
N THR A 101 -16.01 -28.83 -2.06
CA THR A 101 -15.75 -28.30 -0.72
C THR A 101 -14.25 -28.25 -0.46
N TYR A 102 -13.80 -27.31 0.35
CA TYR A 102 -12.39 -27.22 0.72
C TYR A 102 -12.17 -26.79 2.16
N VAL A 103 -11.03 -27.19 2.71
CA VAL A 103 -10.48 -26.72 3.98
C VAL A 103 -9.21 -25.92 3.69
N PRO A 104 -9.18 -24.60 4.01
CA PRO A 104 -7.98 -23.80 3.84
C PRO A 104 -6.95 -24.15 4.93
N ILE A 105 -5.73 -24.50 4.53
CA ILE A 105 -4.61 -24.70 5.45
C ILE A 105 -3.90 -23.35 5.63
N ASP A 106 -4.60 -22.45 6.33
CA ASP A 106 -4.17 -21.09 6.61
C ASP A 106 -3.51 -21.01 8.01
N PRO A 107 -2.28 -20.50 8.14
CA PRO A 107 -1.62 -20.23 9.42
C PRO A 107 -2.42 -19.39 10.43
N CYS A 108 -3.32 -18.54 9.93
CA CYS A 108 -4.18 -17.65 10.70
C CYS A 108 -5.58 -18.24 10.93
N GLN A 109 -5.86 -19.47 10.50
CA GLN A 109 -7.12 -20.14 10.78
C GLN A 109 -7.08 -20.78 12.19
N PRO A 110 -7.97 -20.41 13.13
CA PRO A 110 -7.93 -20.92 14.50
C PRO A 110 -7.99 -22.46 14.64
N VAL A 111 -8.78 -23.13 13.80
CA VAL A 111 -8.87 -24.61 13.80
C VAL A 111 -7.55 -25.25 13.34
N ILE A 112 -6.90 -24.68 12.33
CA ILE A 112 -5.60 -25.13 11.82
C ILE A 112 -4.50 -24.86 12.86
N ALA A 113 -4.54 -23.71 13.53
CA ALA A 113 -3.65 -23.41 14.64
C ALA A 113 -3.82 -24.41 15.80
N ALA A 114 -5.07 -24.76 16.16
CA ALA A 114 -5.36 -25.77 17.17
C ALA A 114 -4.81 -27.15 16.79
N LEU A 115 -5.05 -27.59 15.55
CA LEU A 115 -4.55 -28.86 15.01
C LEU A 115 -3.03 -28.94 15.06
N ARG A 116 -2.34 -27.86 14.67
CA ARG A 116 -0.88 -27.79 14.71
C ARG A 116 -0.33 -27.96 16.13
N ILE A 117 -0.96 -27.32 17.13
CA ILE A 117 -0.57 -27.46 18.54
C ILE A 117 -0.90 -28.87 19.05
N ALA A 118 -2.09 -29.38 18.74
CA ALA A 118 -2.52 -30.72 19.14
C ALA A 118 -1.60 -31.82 18.58
N ALA A 119 -1.09 -31.67 17.36
CA ALA A 119 -0.10 -32.57 16.77
C ALA A 119 1.24 -32.50 17.53
N GLN A 120 1.73 -31.29 17.83
CA GLN A 120 2.99 -31.08 18.57
C GLN A 120 2.94 -31.64 20.00
N GLU A 121 1.81 -31.45 20.69
CA GLU A 121 1.58 -31.94 22.07
C GLU A 121 1.10 -33.40 22.12
N ARG A 122 0.98 -34.08 20.96
CA ARG A 122 0.49 -35.46 20.83
C ARG A 122 -0.89 -35.68 21.48
N MET A 123 -1.74 -34.67 21.41
CA MET A 123 -3.14 -34.72 21.86
C MET A 123 -3.97 -35.60 20.93
N ALA A 124 -5.02 -36.27 21.42
CA ALA A 124 -5.97 -36.92 20.51
C ALA A 124 -6.68 -35.85 19.66
N ARG A 125 -6.92 -36.13 18.38
CA ARG A 125 -7.61 -35.24 17.44
C ARG A 125 -8.78 -36.02 16.85
N GLU A 126 -10.00 -35.59 17.16
CA GLU A 126 -11.22 -36.27 16.76
C GLU A 126 -12.01 -35.32 15.86
N PHE A 127 -12.27 -35.75 14.63
CA PHE A 127 -13.05 -35.01 13.64
C PHE A 127 -14.51 -35.37 13.82
N ILE A 128 -15.33 -34.41 14.26
CA ILE A 128 -16.64 -34.70 14.85
C ILE A 128 -17.83 -34.20 14.02
N ASP A 129 -17.60 -33.61 12.85
CA ASP A 129 -18.68 -33.14 11.98
C ASP A 129 -19.25 -34.28 11.11
N GLU A 130 -20.41 -34.03 10.50
CA GLU A 130 -21.08 -34.99 9.62
C GLU A 130 -20.49 -34.95 8.20
N GLU A 131 -20.38 -36.12 7.57
CA GLU A 131 -20.10 -36.20 6.13
C GLU A 131 -21.36 -35.82 5.34
N THR A 132 -21.24 -34.86 4.43
CA THR A 132 -22.37 -34.33 3.65
C THR A 132 -21.99 -34.22 2.19
N GLU A 133 -22.87 -34.68 1.30
CA GLU A 133 -22.70 -34.55 -0.16
C GLU A 133 -22.62 -33.09 -0.60
N HIS A 134 -23.52 -32.25 -0.08
CA HIS A 134 -23.60 -30.82 -0.37
C HIS A 134 -23.41 -30.03 0.92
N TYR A 135 -22.23 -29.44 1.09
CA TYR A 135 -21.96 -28.66 2.29
C TYR A 135 -22.54 -27.25 2.16
N VAL A 136 -23.37 -26.84 3.12
CA VAL A 136 -23.88 -25.47 3.22
C VAL A 136 -23.06 -24.69 4.26
N PRO A 137 -22.26 -23.69 3.84
CA PRO A 137 -21.48 -22.88 4.75
C PRO A 137 -22.38 -21.92 5.51
N ARG A 138 -22.12 -21.78 6.81
CA ARG A 138 -22.81 -20.80 7.65
C ARG A 138 -21.87 -19.65 7.99
N ALA A 139 -22.09 -18.51 7.36
CA ALA A 139 -21.33 -17.29 7.61
C ALA A 139 -22.25 -16.20 8.18
N ALA A 140 -21.70 -15.32 9.02
CA ALA A 140 -22.41 -14.18 9.57
C ALA A 140 -21.52 -12.94 9.57
N VAL A 141 -22.17 -11.77 9.53
CA VAL A 141 -21.48 -10.49 9.77
C VAL A 141 -21.32 -10.33 11.28
N LEU A 142 -20.11 -10.57 11.77
CA LEU A 142 -19.76 -10.52 13.18
C LEU A 142 -18.95 -9.24 13.50
N PRO A 143 -18.76 -8.88 14.78
CA PRO A 143 -17.79 -7.85 15.13
C PRO A 143 -16.36 -8.26 14.80
N ASP A 144 -15.51 -7.26 14.57
CA ASP A 144 -14.11 -7.46 14.20
C ASP A 144 -13.31 -8.15 15.33
N PRO A 145 -12.55 -9.23 15.01
CA PRO A 145 -11.68 -9.93 15.97
C PRO A 145 -10.68 -9.06 16.71
N TYR A 146 -10.32 -7.88 16.18
CA TYR A 146 -9.46 -6.93 16.89
C TYR A 146 -10.00 -6.50 18.26
N ALA A 147 -11.31 -6.65 18.51
CA ALA A 147 -11.90 -6.43 19.83
C ALA A 147 -11.27 -7.29 20.94
N LEU A 148 -10.71 -8.46 20.59
CA LEU A 148 -10.02 -9.37 21.52
C LEU A 148 -8.79 -8.74 22.18
N LYS A 149 -8.24 -7.65 21.64
CA LYS A 149 -7.14 -6.90 22.28
C LYS A 149 -7.56 -6.14 23.53
N ARG A 150 -8.87 -6.01 23.77
CA ARG A 150 -9.43 -5.28 24.92
C ARG A 150 -10.46 -6.06 25.72
N VAL A 151 -10.95 -7.17 25.17
CA VAL A 151 -12.07 -7.93 25.72
C VAL A 151 -11.70 -9.41 25.67
N ASP A 152 -11.92 -10.12 26.78
CA ASP A 152 -11.66 -11.56 26.85
C ASP A 152 -12.60 -12.34 25.91
N PRO A 153 -12.17 -13.49 25.36
CA PRO A 153 -12.97 -14.27 24.39
C PRO A 153 -14.38 -14.64 24.89
N GLU A 154 -14.53 -14.95 26.18
CA GLU A 154 -15.84 -15.27 26.78
C GLU A 154 -16.79 -14.08 26.81
N VAL A 155 -16.27 -12.86 27.05
CA VAL A 155 -17.07 -11.63 27.06
C VAL A 155 -17.43 -11.25 25.63
N PHE A 156 -16.50 -11.42 24.69
CA PHE A 156 -16.75 -11.23 23.26
C PHE A 156 -17.87 -12.16 22.78
N ALA A 157 -17.77 -13.47 23.06
CA ALA A 157 -18.76 -14.44 22.65
C ALA A 157 -20.15 -14.16 23.26
N ALA A 158 -20.20 -13.83 24.56
CA ALA A 158 -21.45 -13.48 25.24
C ALA A 158 -22.10 -12.20 24.68
N ALA A 159 -21.29 -11.21 24.28
CA ALA A 159 -21.79 -9.97 23.68
C ALA A 159 -22.36 -10.17 22.26
N VAL A 160 -21.84 -11.13 21.51
CA VAL A 160 -22.31 -11.46 20.15
C VAL A 160 -23.54 -12.37 20.16
N LEU A 161 -23.75 -13.15 21.22
CA LEU A 161 -24.85 -14.12 21.32
C LEU A 161 -26.24 -13.59 20.89
N PRO A 162 -26.68 -12.37 21.25
CA PRO A 162 -28.00 -11.86 20.85
C PRO A 162 -28.18 -11.67 19.33
N SER A 163 -27.08 -11.56 18.56
CA SER A 163 -27.13 -11.41 17.11
C SER A 163 -26.99 -12.74 16.36
N VAL A 164 -26.80 -13.86 17.05
CA VAL A 164 -26.67 -15.18 16.44
C VAL A 164 -28.06 -15.76 16.19
N ALA A 165 -28.51 -15.76 14.93
CA ALA A 165 -29.76 -16.37 14.51
C ALA A 165 -29.71 -17.91 14.60
N PRO A 166 -30.85 -18.62 14.73
CA PRO A 166 -30.90 -20.07 14.59
C PRO A 166 -30.51 -20.53 13.17
N PRO A 167 -30.04 -21.78 13.01
CA PRO A 167 -29.89 -22.38 11.69
C PRO A 167 -31.24 -22.43 10.96
N GLU A 168 -31.24 -22.07 9.68
CA GLU A 168 -32.45 -22.06 8.84
C GLU A 168 -32.64 -23.40 8.11
N ASP A 169 -31.54 -24.05 7.74
CA ASP A 169 -31.56 -25.31 6.98
C ASP A 169 -31.54 -26.53 7.90
N ASP A 170 -32.32 -27.56 7.52
CA ASP A 170 -32.34 -28.86 8.22
C ASP A 170 -30.95 -29.53 8.24
N ASP A 171 -30.18 -29.39 7.16
CA ASP A 171 -28.81 -29.94 7.07
C ASP A 171 -27.84 -29.28 8.07
N GLN A 172 -28.01 -27.99 8.35
CA GLN A 172 -27.22 -27.29 9.38
C GLN A 172 -27.58 -27.79 10.78
N TRP A 173 -28.88 -27.93 11.07
CA TRP A 173 -29.36 -28.50 12.33
C TRP A 173 -28.84 -29.90 12.57
N ARG A 174 -28.89 -30.73 11.52
CA ARG A 174 -28.44 -32.10 11.54
C ARG A 174 -26.95 -32.22 11.87
N ARG A 175 -26.09 -31.41 11.23
CA ARG A 175 -24.65 -31.32 11.57
C ARG A 175 -24.41 -30.91 13.02
N ILE A 176 -25.16 -29.93 13.52
CA ILE A 176 -25.07 -29.48 14.92
C ILE A 176 -25.44 -30.62 15.88
N GLN A 177 -26.52 -31.36 15.60
CA GLN A 177 -26.95 -32.51 16.40
C GLN A 177 -25.93 -33.65 16.35
N TRP A 178 -25.35 -33.91 15.18
CA TRP A 178 -24.28 -34.89 14.99
C TRP A 178 -23.05 -34.55 15.84
N MET A 179 -22.54 -33.32 15.72
CA MET A 179 -21.40 -32.84 16.54
C MET A 179 -21.72 -32.92 18.03
N ALA A 180 -22.92 -32.57 18.46
CA ALA A 180 -23.34 -32.67 19.86
C ALA A 180 -23.36 -34.13 20.38
N ALA A 181 -23.88 -35.07 19.58
CA ALA A 181 -23.87 -36.49 19.93
C ALA A 181 -22.46 -37.06 19.99
N GLU A 182 -21.58 -36.62 19.09
CA GLU A 182 -20.18 -37.03 19.07
C GLU A 182 -19.40 -36.48 20.27
N LEU A 183 -19.68 -35.24 20.68
CA LEU A 183 -19.16 -34.66 21.93
C LEU A 183 -19.60 -35.46 23.17
N HIS A 184 -20.86 -35.95 23.21
CA HIS A 184 -21.31 -36.86 24.27
C HIS A 184 -20.46 -38.13 24.31
N ARG A 185 -20.22 -38.77 23.15
CA ARG A 185 -19.35 -39.96 23.06
C ARG A 185 -17.93 -39.67 23.57
N LEU A 186 -17.34 -38.56 23.13
CA LEU A 186 -15.99 -38.17 23.55
C LEU A 186 -15.92 -37.90 25.06
N SER A 187 -16.95 -37.28 25.63
CA SER A 187 -17.02 -36.94 27.06
C SER A 187 -16.90 -38.17 27.98
N LEU A 188 -17.30 -39.35 27.49
CA LEU A 188 -17.20 -40.62 28.21
C LEU A 188 -15.78 -41.21 28.18
N THR A 189 -15.00 -40.89 27.14
CA THR A 189 -13.70 -41.51 26.86
C THR A 189 -12.53 -40.63 27.33
N HIS A 190 -12.66 -39.32 27.22
CA HIS A 190 -11.60 -38.35 27.51
C HIS A 190 -11.84 -37.59 28.82
N LYS A 191 -10.77 -37.05 29.42
CA LYS A 191 -10.81 -36.32 30.69
C LYS A 191 -11.01 -34.83 30.53
N SER A 192 -10.54 -34.23 29.44
CA SER A 192 -10.61 -32.79 29.16
C SER A 192 -10.54 -32.51 27.67
N ILE A 193 -11.68 -32.17 27.08
CA ILE A 193 -11.84 -31.96 25.64
C ILE A 193 -11.86 -30.45 25.36
N LEU A 194 -11.08 -30.02 24.37
CA LEU A 194 -11.23 -28.71 23.74
C LEU A 194 -11.98 -28.89 22.43
N PHE A 195 -13.07 -28.15 22.23
CA PHE A 195 -13.74 -28.07 20.94
C PHE A 195 -13.68 -26.63 20.43
N VAL A 196 -12.97 -26.43 19.32
CA VAL A 196 -12.89 -25.14 18.63
C VAL A 196 -13.99 -25.10 17.59
N CYS A 197 -15.04 -24.31 17.82
CA CYS A 197 -16.22 -24.27 16.97
C CYS A 197 -16.50 -22.88 16.43
N SER A 198 -17.27 -22.78 15.34
CA SER A 198 -17.73 -21.49 14.83
C SER A 198 -18.55 -20.74 15.89
N LEU A 199 -18.33 -19.42 16.00
CA LEU A 199 -19.08 -18.57 16.92
C LEU A 199 -20.59 -18.61 16.67
N VAL A 200 -21.03 -18.82 15.42
CA VAL A 200 -22.45 -18.91 15.08
C VAL A 200 -23.08 -20.25 15.44
N ASP A 201 -22.30 -21.32 15.51
CA ASP A 201 -22.81 -22.66 15.83
C ASP A 201 -22.74 -22.94 17.34
N TRP A 202 -21.84 -22.26 18.05
CA TRP A 202 -21.62 -22.40 19.50
C TRP A 202 -22.89 -22.48 20.37
N PRO A 203 -23.88 -21.56 20.28
CA PRO A 203 -25.06 -21.64 21.13
C PRO A 203 -25.96 -22.84 20.81
N TRP A 204 -26.02 -23.23 19.54
CA TRP A 204 -26.87 -24.32 19.06
C TRP A 204 -26.28 -25.69 19.36
N ILE A 205 -24.95 -25.81 19.31
CA ILE A 205 -24.23 -27.01 19.78
C ILE A 205 -24.45 -27.19 21.28
N ARG A 206 -24.37 -26.10 22.07
CA ARG A 206 -24.67 -26.14 23.50
C ARG A 206 -26.10 -26.60 23.77
N ASP A 207 -27.07 -26.07 23.02
CA ASP A 207 -28.48 -26.44 23.15
C ASP A 207 -28.74 -27.91 22.77
N ALA A 208 -28.20 -28.37 21.63
CA ALA A 208 -28.32 -29.74 21.18
C ALA A 208 -27.66 -30.74 22.14
N PHE A 209 -26.50 -30.39 22.70
CA PHE A 209 -25.83 -31.22 23.71
C PHE A 209 -26.65 -31.32 24.99
N ASN A 210 -27.16 -30.21 25.52
CA ASN A 210 -27.95 -30.21 26.76
C ASN A 210 -29.32 -30.87 26.60
N SER A 211 -29.92 -30.78 25.41
CA SER A 211 -31.17 -31.45 25.08
C SER A 211 -31.01 -32.96 24.86
N ALA A 212 -29.77 -33.47 24.88
CA ALA A 212 -29.43 -34.88 24.64
C ALA A 212 -30.09 -35.43 23.36
N VAL A 213 -30.00 -34.65 22.26
CA VAL A 213 -30.59 -35.02 20.97
C VAL A 213 -29.94 -36.32 20.47
N ASP A 214 -30.77 -37.24 19.97
CA ASP A 214 -30.29 -38.47 19.36
C ASP A 214 -29.42 -38.19 18.13
N ARG A 215 -28.39 -39.00 17.93
CA ARG A 215 -27.53 -38.89 16.75
C ARG A 215 -28.38 -39.11 15.48
N PRO A 216 -28.33 -38.19 14.50
CA PRO A 216 -28.96 -38.40 13.21
C PRO A 216 -28.48 -39.71 12.54
N PRO A 217 -29.30 -40.38 11.71
CA PRO A 217 -28.87 -41.55 10.93
C PRO A 217 -27.69 -41.17 10.03
N VAL A 218 -26.81 -42.08 9.62
CA VAL A 218 -25.69 -41.71 8.72
C VAL A 218 -26.20 -41.41 7.30
N GLN A 219 -25.70 -40.35 6.66
CA GLN A 219 -25.91 -40.07 5.23
C GLN A 219 -24.74 -40.59 4.38
N GLU A 220 -25.02 -40.88 3.11
CA GLU A 220 -23.96 -41.12 2.11
C GLU A 220 -23.23 -39.79 1.86
N GLY A 221 -21.90 -39.85 1.90
CA GLY A 221 -21.04 -38.72 1.56
C GLY A 221 -20.52 -38.80 0.13
N PRO A 222 -19.73 -37.81 -0.30
CA PRO A 222 -19.16 -37.78 -1.64
C PRO A 222 -18.34 -39.03 -1.95
N ASP A 223 -18.48 -39.54 -3.18
CA ASP A 223 -17.67 -40.66 -3.68
C ASP A 223 -16.17 -40.29 -3.76
N SER A 224 -15.85 -38.99 -3.81
CA SER A 224 -14.49 -38.50 -3.89
C SER A 224 -13.85 -38.34 -2.50
N ALA A 225 -12.63 -38.89 -2.37
CA ALA A 225 -11.81 -38.68 -1.19
C ALA A 225 -11.20 -37.25 -1.19
N PRO A 226 -11.08 -36.59 -0.03
CA PRO A 226 -10.38 -35.32 0.08
C PRO A 226 -8.91 -35.45 -0.35
N ALA A 227 -8.45 -34.56 -1.23
CA ALA A 227 -7.09 -34.54 -1.76
C ALA A 227 -6.38 -33.22 -1.43
N ILE A 228 -5.06 -33.28 -1.24
CA ILE A 228 -4.22 -32.13 -0.88
C ILE A 228 -3.64 -31.50 -2.16
N TYR A 229 -3.75 -30.18 -2.27
CA TYR A 229 -3.19 -29.41 -3.37
C TYR A 229 -2.35 -28.24 -2.87
N ASP A 230 -1.29 -27.93 -3.62
CA ASP A 230 -0.55 -26.68 -3.46
C ASP A 230 -1.34 -25.52 -4.05
N VAL A 231 -1.27 -24.35 -3.42
CA VAL A 231 -2.00 -23.17 -3.88
C VAL A 231 -1.03 -22.23 -4.58
N HIS A 232 -1.39 -21.79 -5.78
CA HIS A 232 -0.53 -20.87 -6.51
C HIS A 232 -0.38 -19.55 -5.74
N HIS A 233 0.87 -19.16 -5.42
CA HIS A 233 1.18 -18.00 -4.57
C HIS A 233 0.44 -16.70 -4.94
N ARG A 234 0.29 -16.39 -6.24
CA ARG A 234 -0.44 -15.19 -6.71
C ARG A 234 -1.94 -15.19 -6.38
N THR A 235 -2.49 -16.34 -5.99
CA THR A 235 -3.91 -16.54 -5.69
C THR A 235 -4.18 -16.71 -4.19
N ASN A 236 -3.17 -16.59 -3.33
CA ASN A 236 -3.33 -16.77 -1.87
C ASN A 236 -4.39 -15.85 -1.24
N THR A 237 -4.60 -14.66 -1.79
CA THR A 237 -5.62 -13.70 -1.33
C THR A 237 -7.06 -14.24 -1.43
N PHE A 238 -7.31 -15.23 -2.29
CA PHE A 238 -8.64 -15.83 -2.44
C PHE A 238 -8.88 -16.98 -1.44
N LEU A 239 -7.83 -17.43 -0.74
CA LEU A 239 -7.88 -18.57 0.19
C LEU A 239 -7.68 -18.17 1.65
N LEU A 240 -6.71 -17.29 1.92
CA LEU A 240 -6.34 -16.87 3.26
C LEU A 240 -7.38 -15.92 3.84
N GLY A 241 -7.66 -16.04 5.14
CA GLY A 241 -8.61 -15.14 5.83
C GLY A 241 -8.01 -13.75 6.10
N GLU A 242 -6.72 -13.70 6.41
CA GLU A 242 -5.95 -12.46 6.54
C GLU A 242 -5.25 -12.09 5.22
N LEU A 243 -4.73 -10.86 5.11
CA LEU A 243 -3.89 -10.49 3.98
C LEU A 243 -2.66 -11.41 3.91
N PRO A 244 -2.28 -11.96 2.73
CA PRO A 244 -1.11 -12.83 2.61
C PRO A 244 0.15 -12.27 3.28
N PHE A 245 0.40 -10.96 3.15
CA PHE A 245 1.52 -10.31 3.83
C PHE A 245 1.45 -10.45 5.36
N ILE A 246 0.29 -10.22 5.95
CA ILE A 246 0.06 -10.30 7.40
C ILE A 246 0.14 -11.76 7.85
N THR A 247 -0.45 -12.71 7.13
CA THR A 247 -0.28 -14.16 7.38
C THR A 247 1.21 -14.55 7.39
N GLY A 248 1.98 -13.97 6.47
CA GLY A 248 3.44 -14.11 6.43
C GLY A 248 4.13 -13.62 7.70
N LEU A 249 3.72 -12.47 8.21
CA LEU A 249 4.26 -11.93 9.46
C LEU A 249 3.96 -12.83 10.66
N TYR A 250 2.77 -13.44 10.74
CA TYR A 250 2.45 -14.41 11.80
C TYR A 250 3.38 -15.63 11.76
N GLU A 251 3.68 -16.18 10.57
CA GLU A 251 4.64 -17.28 10.45
C GLU A 251 6.08 -16.86 10.75
N ILE A 252 6.49 -15.66 10.34
CA ILE A 252 7.81 -15.11 10.71
C ILE A 252 7.93 -14.99 12.23
N ALA A 253 6.94 -14.38 12.89
CA ALA A 253 6.93 -14.22 14.33
C ALA A 253 6.96 -15.58 15.05
N ARG A 254 6.16 -16.54 14.57
CA ARG A 254 6.17 -17.93 15.08
C ARG A 254 7.54 -18.60 14.95
N SER A 255 8.22 -18.44 13.81
CA SER A 255 9.54 -19.03 13.56
C SER A 255 10.64 -18.41 14.43
N ARG A 256 10.51 -17.12 14.76
CA ARG A 256 11.48 -16.36 15.55
C ARG A 256 11.17 -16.35 17.04
N LEU A 257 9.99 -16.84 17.44
CA LEU A 257 9.43 -16.68 18.77
C LEU A 257 9.28 -15.20 19.17
N ASP A 258 9.01 -14.34 18.18
CA ASP A 258 8.69 -12.93 18.38
C ASP A 258 7.23 -12.76 18.83
N ASP A 259 6.90 -11.58 19.35
CA ASP A 259 5.53 -11.21 19.69
C ASP A 259 4.66 -11.07 18.44
N ASP A 260 3.51 -11.77 18.43
CA ASP A 260 2.51 -11.74 17.37
C ASP A 260 1.15 -11.20 17.86
N GLU A 261 1.10 -10.64 19.07
CA GLU A 261 -0.15 -10.22 19.71
C GLU A 261 -0.84 -9.09 18.94
N ASN A 262 -0.13 -8.21 18.26
CA ASN A 262 -0.74 -7.04 17.60
C ASN A 262 -0.55 -7.02 16.07
N LEU A 263 -0.22 -8.16 15.45
CA LEU A 263 0.09 -8.21 14.02
C LEU A 263 -1.10 -7.87 13.11
N SER A 264 -2.34 -8.03 13.54
CA SER A 264 -3.52 -7.57 12.78
C SER A 264 -3.50 -6.06 12.50
N VAL A 265 -2.85 -5.25 13.36
CA VAL A 265 -2.71 -3.80 13.16
C VAL A 265 -1.28 -3.38 12.84
N ASP A 266 -0.29 -3.89 13.56
CA ASP A 266 1.11 -3.56 13.31
C ASP A 266 1.59 -4.12 11.97
N GLY A 267 0.98 -5.21 11.49
CA GLY A 267 1.20 -5.74 10.15
C GLY A 267 0.82 -4.76 9.05
N ILE A 268 -0.17 -3.89 9.26
CA ILE A 268 -0.53 -2.82 8.30
C ILE A 268 0.58 -1.78 8.22
N LYS A 269 1.18 -1.41 9.36
CA LYS A 269 2.31 -0.48 9.37
C LYS A 269 3.51 -1.10 8.65
N ALA A 270 3.81 -2.37 8.94
CA ALA A 270 4.86 -3.12 8.26
C ALA A 270 4.61 -3.20 6.74
N LEU A 271 3.36 -3.45 6.32
CA LEU A 271 2.96 -3.47 4.92
C LEU A 271 3.22 -2.14 4.23
N LEU A 272 2.79 -1.02 4.82
CA LEU A 272 3.02 0.30 4.24
C LEU A 272 4.52 0.65 4.17
N LEU A 273 5.32 0.23 5.16
CA LEU A 273 6.77 0.42 5.13
C LEU A 273 7.43 -0.44 4.04
N ALA A 274 7.07 -1.72 3.94
CA ALA A 274 7.57 -2.61 2.90
C ALA A 274 7.18 -2.11 1.49
N ALA A 275 5.95 -1.64 1.32
CA ALA A 275 5.49 -1.03 0.07
C ALA A 275 6.28 0.26 -0.27
N ARG A 276 6.63 1.07 0.74
CA ARG A 276 7.49 2.26 0.55
C ARG A 276 8.89 1.87 0.11
N ASP A 277 9.47 0.86 0.73
CA ASP A 277 10.84 0.44 0.43
C ASP A 277 10.90 -0.17 -0.98
N SER A 278 9.89 -0.97 -1.37
CA SER A 278 9.69 -1.44 -2.75
C SER A 278 9.51 -0.30 -3.75
N TYR A 279 8.66 0.68 -3.43
CA TYR A 279 8.44 1.88 -4.25
C TYR A 279 9.73 2.70 -4.44
N GLN A 280 10.53 2.85 -3.38
CA GLN A 280 11.80 3.56 -3.45
C GLN A 280 12.85 2.77 -4.24
N GLN A 281 12.86 1.44 -4.15
CA GLN A 281 13.76 0.59 -4.92
C GLN A 281 13.49 0.69 -6.43
N GLU A 282 12.21 0.72 -6.83
CA GLU A 282 11.83 0.79 -8.25
C GLU A 282 12.09 2.18 -8.86
N PHE A 283 11.67 3.25 -8.17
CA PHE A 283 11.73 4.61 -8.74
C PHE A 283 13.01 5.37 -8.39
N GLY A 284 13.75 4.96 -7.36
CA GLY A 284 14.99 5.61 -6.91
C GLY A 284 14.79 7.10 -6.63
N ASN A 285 15.63 7.95 -7.22
CA ASN A 285 15.54 9.41 -7.08
C ASN A 285 14.29 10.03 -7.75
N ARG A 286 13.51 9.25 -8.51
CA ARG A 286 12.23 9.67 -9.10
C ARG A 286 11.05 9.38 -8.17
N ALA A 287 11.25 8.57 -7.14
CA ALA A 287 10.20 8.23 -6.18
C ALA A 287 9.74 9.50 -5.46
N ARG A 288 8.43 9.73 -5.40
CA ARG A 288 7.88 10.74 -4.49
C ARG A 288 8.30 10.35 -3.07
N ARG A 289 8.83 11.30 -2.31
CA ARG A 289 9.22 11.01 -0.94
C ARG A 289 7.99 10.69 -0.08
N ILE A 290 7.85 9.42 0.32
CA ILE A 290 6.80 8.98 1.25
C ILE A 290 7.30 9.21 2.69
N THR A 291 6.96 10.37 3.24
CA THR A 291 7.42 10.77 4.57
C THR A 291 6.65 10.07 5.70
N PRO A 292 7.22 9.96 6.92
CA PRO A 292 6.48 9.46 8.08
C PRO A 292 5.20 10.27 8.35
N GLN A 293 5.20 11.58 8.09
CA GLN A 293 4.01 12.42 8.22
C GLN A 293 2.94 12.05 7.19
N LEU A 294 3.32 11.76 5.94
CA LEU A 294 2.38 11.31 4.92
C LEU A 294 1.78 9.95 5.28
N LEU A 295 2.59 9.01 5.78
CA LEU A 295 2.12 7.71 6.28
C LEU A 295 1.19 7.87 7.49
N ALA A 296 1.48 8.78 8.41
CA ALA A 296 0.61 9.07 9.55
C ALA A 296 -0.75 9.62 9.09
N SER A 297 -0.76 10.54 8.12
CA SER A 297 -1.99 11.03 7.49
C SER A 297 -2.75 9.91 6.77
N CYS A 298 -2.05 9.02 6.06
CA CYS A 298 -2.62 7.84 5.42
C CYS A 298 -3.27 6.91 6.45
N LEU A 299 -2.58 6.55 7.53
CA LEU A 299 -3.12 5.72 8.61
C LEU A 299 -4.34 6.36 9.29
N LYS A 300 -4.31 7.68 9.51
CA LYS A 300 -5.47 8.41 10.04
C LYS A 300 -6.66 8.30 9.08
N TYR A 301 -6.41 8.39 7.77
CA TYR A 301 -7.44 8.26 6.75
C TYR A 301 -7.99 6.83 6.67
N ILE A 302 -7.11 5.81 6.65
CA ILE A 302 -7.47 4.39 6.73
C ILE A 302 -8.39 4.14 7.92
N ARG A 303 -7.97 4.55 9.14
CA ARG A 303 -8.78 4.39 10.35
C ARG A 303 -10.15 5.03 10.22
N ASN A 304 -10.22 6.25 9.68
CA ASN A 304 -11.50 6.93 9.52
C ASN A 304 -12.41 6.24 8.49
N LEU A 305 -11.86 5.69 7.41
CA LEU A 305 -12.61 4.89 6.44
C LEU A 305 -13.14 3.60 7.06
N SER A 306 -12.30 2.86 7.80
CA SER A 306 -12.72 1.65 8.51
C SER A 306 -13.88 1.92 9.47
N LEU A 307 -13.84 3.04 10.20
CA LEU A 307 -14.91 3.45 11.10
C LEU A 307 -16.22 3.79 10.37
N ILE A 308 -16.14 4.39 9.18
CA ILE A 308 -17.32 4.65 8.34
C ILE A 308 -17.96 3.32 7.90
N GLU A 309 -17.14 2.31 7.62
CA GLU A 309 -17.58 0.95 7.29
C GLU A 309 -17.92 0.09 8.51
N GLN A 310 -17.97 0.68 9.71
CA GLN A 310 -18.28 0.00 10.98
C GLN A 310 -17.29 -1.14 11.33
N ARG A 311 -16.03 -1.01 10.92
CA ARG A 311 -14.94 -1.97 11.20
C ARG A 311 -13.85 -1.35 12.06
N PHE A 312 -13.10 -2.19 12.80
CA PHE A 312 -11.91 -1.74 13.53
C PHE A 312 -10.63 -1.90 12.72
N THR A 313 -10.55 -2.92 11.89
CA THR A 313 -9.45 -3.19 10.96
C THR A 313 -9.85 -2.80 9.52
N PRO A 314 -8.90 -2.32 8.71
CA PRO A 314 -9.14 -2.02 7.31
C PRO A 314 -9.10 -3.27 6.43
N ASP A 315 -9.93 -3.27 5.39
CA ASP A 315 -9.83 -4.25 4.30
C ASP A 315 -8.81 -3.80 3.24
N LEU A 316 -8.48 -4.70 2.31
CA LEU A 316 -7.54 -4.41 1.21
C LEU A 316 -8.00 -3.21 0.37
N TYR A 317 -9.31 -3.10 0.11
CA TYR A 317 -9.88 -2.01 -0.66
C TYR A 317 -9.61 -0.65 0.01
N THR A 318 -9.89 -0.53 1.31
CA THR A 318 -9.64 0.67 2.11
C THR A 318 -8.16 1.05 2.12
N LEU A 319 -7.26 0.07 2.24
CA LEU A 319 -5.81 0.31 2.19
C LEU A 319 -5.40 0.90 0.83
N ILE A 320 -5.88 0.34 -0.27
CA ILE A 320 -5.55 0.81 -1.62
C ILE A 320 -6.13 2.20 -1.89
N VAL A 321 -7.40 2.44 -1.53
CA VAL A 321 -8.07 3.74 -1.68
C VAL A 321 -7.35 4.82 -0.89
N ALA A 322 -6.98 4.54 0.36
CA ALA A 322 -6.26 5.50 1.17
C ALA A 322 -4.85 5.78 0.62
N ALA A 323 -4.14 4.74 0.18
CA ALA A 323 -2.82 4.88 -0.41
C ALA A 323 -2.85 5.69 -1.72
N SER A 324 -3.83 5.44 -2.60
CA SER A 324 -3.94 6.15 -3.89
C SER A 324 -4.26 7.64 -3.67
N GLN A 325 -5.18 7.96 -2.77
CA GLN A 325 -5.59 9.33 -2.52
C GLN A 325 -4.54 10.17 -1.78
N THR A 326 -3.73 9.55 -0.93
CA THR A 326 -2.71 10.25 -0.14
C THR A 326 -1.34 10.29 -0.83
N ALA A 327 -0.87 9.15 -1.31
CA ALA A 327 0.47 8.98 -1.86
C ALA A 327 0.49 8.91 -3.40
N GLY A 328 -0.62 8.52 -4.04
CA GLY A 328 -0.77 8.39 -5.50
C GLY A 328 -0.84 6.94 -5.96
N ASP A 329 -1.38 6.72 -7.17
CA ASP A 329 -1.63 5.39 -7.73
C ASP A 329 -0.39 4.49 -7.76
N GLN A 330 0.79 5.04 -8.09
CA GLN A 330 2.02 4.27 -8.16
C GLN A 330 2.38 3.61 -6.82
N TYR A 331 2.30 4.36 -5.72
CA TYR A 331 2.51 3.82 -4.38
C TYR A 331 1.39 2.84 -3.99
N ALA A 332 0.14 3.14 -4.34
CA ALA A 332 -0.99 2.24 -4.08
C ALA A 332 -0.85 0.89 -4.78
N ILE A 333 -0.26 0.85 -5.98
CA ILE A 333 0.08 -0.41 -6.67
C ILE A 333 1.09 -1.22 -5.84
N HIS A 334 2.15 -0.59 -5.29
CA HIS A 334 3.08 -1.31 -4.41
C HIS A 334 2.41 -1.80 -3.13
N VAL A 335 1.47 -1.05 -2.56
CA VAL A 335 0.68 -1.52 -1.41
C VAL A 335 -0.16 -2.74 -1.80
N ALA A 336 -0.82 -2.72 -2.96
CA ALA A 336 -1.61 -3.84 -3.45
C ALA A 336 -0.77 -5.07 -3.79
N GLU A 337 0.40 -4.89 -4.40
CA GLU A 337 1.36 -5.97 -4.69
C GLU A 337 1.89 -6.58 -3.39
N MET A 338 2.38 -5.74 -2.48
CA MET A 338 2.95 -6.19 -1.22
C MET A 338 1.90 -6.87 -0.33
N ALA A 339 0.65 -6.40 -0.31
CA ALA A 339 -0.41 -7.01 0.50
C ALA A 339 -0.72 -8.45 0.06
N ARG A 340 -0.53 -8.76 -1.23
CA ARG A 340 -0.76 -10.09 -1.83
C ARG A 340 0.47 -10.99 -1.75
N ASP A 341 1.61 -10.45 -1.33
CA ASP A 341 2.86 -11.18 -1.22
C ASP A 341 2.89 -12.00 0.07
N TYR A 342 3.18 -13.29 -0.04
CA TYR A 342 3.38 -14.18 1.10
C TYR A 342 4.83 -14.67 1.06
N PRO A 343 5.64 -14.48 2.12
CA PRO A 343 7.09 -14.66 2.01
C PRO A 343 7.55 -16.12 1.87
N PHE A 344 6.68 -17.11 2.12
CA PHE A 344 7.05 -18.53 2.09
C PHE A 344 6.53 -19.22 0.83
N HIS A 345 7.44 -19.56 -0.07
CA HIS A 345 7.15 -20.31 -1.30
C HIS A 345 8.12 -21.50 -1.44
N PRO A 346 8.03 -22.53 -0.57
CA PRO A 346 8.81 -23.74 -0.78
C PRO A 346 8.41 -24.38 -2.11
N ARG A 347 9.36 -25.11 -2.74
CA ARG A 347 9.03 -25.88 -3.94
C ARG A 347 8.05 -26.98 -3.56
N GLY A 348 6.83 -26.86 -4.05
CA GLY A 348 5.79 -27.87 -3.91
C GLY A 348 6.10 -29.14 -4.70
N ASP A 349 5.71 -30.28 -4.12
CA ASP A 349 5.69 -31.62 -4.70
C ASP A 349 4.27 -32.07 -5.08
N LEU A 350 3.25 -31.25 -4.78
CA LEU A 350 1.85 -31.55 -5.09
C LEU A 350 1.40 -30.86 -6.38
N GLU A 351 0.24 -31.28 -6.87
CA GLU A 351 -0.43 -30.57 -7.96
C GLU A 351 -0.90 -29.19 -7.47
N VAL A 352 -0.85 -28.21 -8.37
CA VAL A 352 -1.12 -26.80 -8.05
C VAL A 352 -2.50 -26.40 -8.52
N ILE A 353 -3.30 -25.83 -7.63
CA ILE A 353 -4.60 -25.21 -7.91
C ILE A 353 -4.52 -23.69 -7.88
N ARG A 354 -5.45 -23.02 -8.58
CA ARG A 354 -5.55 -21.56 -8.61
C ARG A 354 -6.94 -21.12 -8.17
N PHE A 355 -7.01 -20.36 -7.09
CA PHE A 355 -8.26 -19.73 -6.68
C PHE A 355 -8.48 -18.42 -7.45
N GLY A 356 -9.74 -18.13 -7.75
CA GLY A 356 -10.20 -16.85 -8.27
C GLY A 356 -11.45 -16.39 -7.54
N VAL A 357 -12.13 -15.39 -8.11
CA VAL A 357 -13.43 -14.95 -7.61
C VAL A 357 -14.46 -16.07 -7.85
N ASP A 358 -14.95 -16.66 -6.75
CA ASP A 358 -15.98 -17.70 -6.68
C ASP A 358 -15.72 -18.94 -7.55
N ARG A 359 -14.43 -19.20 -7.84
CA ARG A 359 -13.99 -20.34 -8.65
C ARG A 359 -12.62 -20.87 -8.21
N VAL A 360 -12.37 -22.15 -8.48
CA VAL A 360 -11.05 -22.78 -8.37
C VAL A 360 -10.72 -23.55 -9.65
N GLU A 361 -9.56 -23.28 -10.22
CA GLU A 361 -9.02 -24.02 -11.37
C GLU A 361 -8.24 -25.23 -10.86
N MET A 362 -8.71 -26.42 -11.25
CA MET A 362 -8.12 -27.70 -10.89
C MET A 362 -7.01 -28.11 -11.87
N PRO A 363 -6.10 -29.02 -11.49
CA PRO A 363 -4.95 -29.40 -12.33
C PRO A 363 -5.36 -30.14 -13.61
N ASP A 364 -6.53 -30.79 -13.59
CA ASP A 364 -7.16 -31.47 -14.71
C ASP A 364 -7.88 -30.51 -15.68
N GLY A 365 -7.84 -29.20 -15.43
CA GLY A 365 -8.38 -28.15 -16.29
C GLY A 365 -9.84 -27.78 -16.04
N TYR A 366 -10.52 -28.46 -15.11
CA TYR A 366 -11.89 -28.11 -14.71
C TYR A 366 -11.91 -26.89 -13.77
N SER A 367 -12.93 -26.05 -13.91
CA SER A 367 -13.17 -24.91 -13.01
C SER A 367 -14.36 -25.21 -12.12
N LEU A 368 -14.16 -25.33 -10.81
CA LEU A 368 -15.21 -25.67 -9.85
C LEU A 368 -15.61 -24.46 -9.01
N THR A 369 -16.83 -24.46 -8.46
CA THR A 369 -17.27 -23.50 -7.44
C THR A 369 -16.82 -24.00 -6.06
N PRO A 370 -15.90 -23.29 -5.37
CA PRO A 370 -15.34 -23.73 -4.11
C PRO A 370 -16.20 -23.31 -2.91
N VAL A 371 -16.47 -24.24 -2.00
CA VAL A 371 -17.23 -24.01 -0.76
C VAL A 371 -16.32 -24.22 0.44
N ASN A 372 -16.12 -23.19 1.25
CA ASN A 372 -15.22 -23.26 2.41
C ASN A 372 -15.90 -23.95 3.60
N ARG A 373 -15.30 -25.01 4.15
CA ARG A 373 -15.78 -25.71 5.35
C ARG A 373 -15.44 -24.99 6.67
N LEU A 374 -14.57 -23.98 6.64
CA LEU A 374 -14.23 -23.10 7.77
C LEU A 374 -14.46 -21.63 7.39
N PRO A 375 -15.71 -21.23 7.08
CA PRO A 375 -16.01 -19.89 6.57
C PRO A 375 -15.83 -18.82 7.65
N GLY A 376 -15.06 -17.78 7.34
CA GLY A 376 -14.90 -16.59 8.17
C GLY A 376 -15.95 -15.52 7.89
N HIS A 377 -15.54 -14.25 7.98
CA HIS A 377 -16.39 -13.13 7.57
C HIS A 377 -16.74 -13.20 6.08
N PRO A 378 -17.98 -12.85 5.69
CA PRO A 378 -18.35 -12.70 4.30
C PRO A 378 -17.42 -11.70 3.59
N MET A 379 -16.79 -12.15 2.49
CA MET A 379 -15.94 -11.32 1.66
C MET A 379 -16.74 -10.71 0.51
N VAL A 380 -16.45 -9.45 0.18
CA VAL A 380 -17.05 -8.75 -0.97
C VAL A 380 -15.92 -8.24 -1.86
N TRP A 381 -15.92 -8.66 -3.12
CA TRP A 381 -14.96 -8.19 -4.10
C TRP A 381 -15.37 -6.82 -4.64
N ARG A 382 -14.44 -5.85 -4.57
CA ARG A 382 -14.65 -4.49 -5.07
C ARG A 382 -13.60 -4.16 -6.12
N SER A 383 -14.05 -3.50 -7.18
CA SER A 383 -13.16 -3.01 -8.23
C SER A 383 -12.62 -1.62 -7.89
N TYR A 384 -11.31 -1.44 -8.02
CA TYR A 384 -10.67 -0.12 -7.91
C TYR A 384 -9.72 0.10 -9.09
N ARG A 385 -9.93 1.17 -9.85
CA ARG A 385 -9.11 1.48 -11.04
C ARG A 385 -7.89 2.30 -10.64
N LEU A 386 -6.71 1.68 -10.71
CA LEU A 386 -5.41 2.33 -10.57
C LEU A 386 -4.82 2.63 -11.95
N LYS A 387 -4.11 3.75 -12.09
CA LYS A 387 -3.26 3.99 -13.26
C LYS A 387 -2.07 3.03 -13.22
N ALA A 388 -2.16 1.98 -14.04
CA ALA A 388 -1.14 0.95 -14.15
C ALA A 388 0.23 1.53 -14.56
N ARG A 389 1.29 0.83 -14.16
CA ARG A 389 2.63 1.03 -14.73
C ARG A 389 2.60 0.58 -16.19
N PRO A 390 3.25 1.31 -17.12
CA PRO A 390 3.35 0.86 -18.49
C PRO A 390 4.16 -0.42 -18.58
N ASP A 391 3.66 -1.41 -19.32
CA ASP A 391 4.36 -2.68 -19.48
C ASP A 391 5.67 -2.47 -20.26
N ILE A 392 6.65 -3.35 -20.05
CA ILE A 392 7.95 -3.32 -20.74
C ILE A 392 7.74 -3.35 -22.26
N SER A 393 6.79 -4.16 -22.73
CA SER A 393 6.46 -4.26 -24.16
C SER A 393 5.96 -2.93 -24.74
N GLU A 394 5.14 -2.19 -23.98
CA GLU A 394 4.63 -0.87 -24.36
C GLU A 394 5.74 0.18 -24.38
N GLN A 395 6.61 0.18 -23.36
CA GLN A 395 7.75 1.09 -23.28
C GLN A 395 8.67 0.93 -24.49
N VAL A 396 9.01 -0.30 -24.87
CA VAL A 396 9.82 -0.60 -26.06
C VAL A 396 9.15 -0.08 -27.33
N ARG A 397 7.84 -0.31 -27.48
CA ARG A 397 7.07 0.20 -28.62
C ARG A 397 7.13 1.73 -28.68
N TRP A 398 6.99 2.43 -27.56
CA TRP A 398 7.06 3.89 -27.54
C TRP A 398 8.46 4.42 -27.86
N GLN A 399 9.51 3.75 -27.41
CA GLN A 399 10.90 4.11 -27.77
C GLN A 399 11.11 4.05 -29.29
N GLN A 400 10.61 3.01 -29.95
CA GLN A 400 10.74 2.85 -31.40
C GLN A 400 10.01 3.93 -32.20
N HIS A 401 8.89 4.45 -31.68
CA HIS A 401 8.09 5.49 -32.34
C HIS A 401 8.53 6.92 -31.97
N TRP A 402 9.60 7.07 -31.19
CA TRP A 402 10.08 8.39 -30.76
C TRP A 402 10.71 9.15 -31.93
N ASN A 403 10.24 10.37 -32.20
CA ASN A 403 10.84 11.22 -33.23
C ASN A 403 11.93 12.10 -32.59
N PRO A 404 13.21 11.90 -32.93
CA PRO A 404 14.31 12.65 -32.32
C PRO A 404 14.23 14.16 -32.57
N TYR A 405 13.49 14.60 -33.59
CA TYR A 405 13.38 16.01 -34.00
C TYR A 405 12.12 16.73 -33.49
N GLY A 406 11.18 16.03 -32.85
CA GLY A 406 9.86 16.55 -32.51
C GLY A 406 9.66 16.82 -31.01
N GLN A 407 10.60 17.48 -30.33
CA GLN A 407 10.53 17.66 -28.87
C GLN A 407 9.84 18.98 -28.49
N CYS A 408 8.89 18.93 -27.56
CA CYS A 408 8.34 20.13 -26.93
C CYS A 408 8.01 19.89 -25.45
N SER A 409 7.81 20.98 -24.72
CA SER A 409 7.46 20.95 -23.30
C SER A 409 5.95 20.81 -23.08
N TRP A 410 5.58 20.47 -21.84
CA TRP A 410 4.19 20.45 -21.39
C TRP A 410 3.79 21.80 -20.76
N PRO A 411 2.89 22.59 -21.38
CA PRO A 411 2.66 23.99 -20.99
C PRO A 411 2.27 24.23 -19.51
N PRO A 412 1.48 23.37 -18.84
CA PRO A 412 1.21 23.52 -17.42
C PRO A 412 2.46 23.51 -16.53
N GLU A 413 3.48 22.72 -16.90
CA GLU A 413 4.76 22.66 -16.19
C GLU A 413 5.61 23.89 -16.48
N ASP A 414 5.60 24.38 -17.72
CA ASP A 414 6.27 25.63 -18.10
C ASP A 414 5.72 26.82 -17.30
N VAL A 415 4.40 26.92 -17.17
CA VAL A 415 3.77 27.96 -16.34
C VAL A 415 4.16 27.82 -14.87
N ALA A 416 4.24 26.59 -14.35
CA ALA A 416 4.60 26.34 -12.95
C ALA A 416 6.05 26.73 -12.65
N ILE A 417 7.00 26.33 -13.51
CA ILE A 417 8.42 26.66 -13.33
C ILE A 417 8.69 28.16 -13.55
N GLU A 418 7.97 28.83 -14.45
CA GLU A 418 8.08 30.28 -14.66
C GLU A 418 7.52 31.10 -13.50
N ARG A 419 6.42 30.65 -12.89
CA ARG A 419 5.91 31.22 -11.63
C ARG A 419 6.94 31.07 -10.51
N PHE A 420 7.56 29.89 -10.41
CA PHE A 420 8.61 29.65 -9.43
C PHE A 420 9.85 30.51 -9.70
N ARG A 421 10.24 30.71 -10.96
CA ARG A 421 11.31 31.65 -11.36
C ARG A 421 11.02 33.07 -10.92
N THR A 422 9.79 33.53 -11.11
CA THR A 422 9.36 34.85 -10.66
C THR A 422 9.47 34.97 -9.14
N HIS A 423 9.03 33.94 -8.41
CA HIS A 423 9.17 33.91 -6.95
C HIS A 423 10.64 33.94 -6.48
N VAL A 424 11.55 33.18 -7.11
CA VAL A 424 12.99 33.23 -6.81
C VAL A 424 13.58 34.62 -7.07
N LYS A 425 13.17 35.27 -8.16
CA LYS A 425 13.58 36.64 -8.48
C LYS A 425 13.13 37.63 -7.40
N ASP A 426 11.88 37.54 -6.96
CA ASP A 426 11.33 38.46 -5.95
C ASP A 426 12.07 38.30 -4.62
N VAL A 427 12.31 37.05 -4.19
CA VAL A 427 13.12 36.78 -2.99
C VAL A 427 14.54 37.33 -3.13
N ALA A 428 15.15 37.25 -4.32
CA ALA A 428 16.47 37.83 -4.57
C ALA A 428 16.45 39.37 -4.49
N LEU A 429 15.40 40.03 -4.99
CA LEU A 429 15.24 41.49 -4.88
C LEU A 429 15.07 41.93 -3.43
N ASP A 430 14.30 41.19 -2.64
CA ASP A 430 14.14 41.44 -1.20
C ASP A 430 15.46 41.32 -0.45
N LEU A 431 16.29 40.33 -0.81
CA LEU A 431 17.62 40.16 -0.24
C LEU A 431 18.55 41.34 -0.57
N ILE A 432 18.50 41.87 -1.80
CA ILE A 432 19.24 43.10 -2.16
C ILE A 432 18.75 44.28 -1.31
N GLY A 433 17.44 44.41 -1.10
CA GLY A 433 16.86 45.47 -0.27
C GLY A 433 17.32 45.39 1.20
N ASN A 434 17.39 44.19 1.74
CA ASN A 434 17.85 43.94 3.12
C ASN A 434 19.33 44.31 3.33
N ASP A 435 20.20 44.07 2.35
CA ASP A 435 21.62 44.48 2.42
C ASP A 435 21.81 46.01 2.37
N LEU A 436 20.82 46.74 1.85
CA LEU A 436 20.81 48.21 1.80
C LEU A 436 20.10 48.82 3.01
N ALA A 437 19.67 48.00 3.99
CA ALA A 437 18.96 48.47 5.17
C ALA A 437 19.79 49.53 5.91
N ARG A 438 19.15 50.67 6.17
CA ARG A 438 19.73 51.75 6.97
C ARG A 438 19.03 51.80 8.30
N THR A 439 19.80 52.11 9.33
CA THR A 439 19.28 52.30 10.67
C THR A 439 19.32 53.79 10.99
N GLU A 440 18.19 54.35 11.39
CA GLU A 440 18.05 55.76 11.77
C GLU A 440 17.43 55.88 13.16
N LYS A 441 17.73 56.99 13.85
CA LYS A 441 17.12 57.30 15.14
C LYS A 441 15.61 57.50 14.98
N PHE A 442 14.83 56.87 15.84
CA PHE A 442 13.39 57.00 15.89
C PHE A 442 13.02 58.46 16.16
N SER A 443 12.16 59.00 15.29
CA SER A 443 11.63 60.35 15.43
C SER A 443 10.11 60.33 15.55
N SER A 444 9.40 59.96 14.47
CA SER A 444 7.94 60.03 14.40
C SER A 444 7.25 58.81 13.78
N SER A 445 8.00 57.87 13.21
CA SER A 445 7.46 56.66 12.58
C SER A 445 8.36 55.46 12.82
N LEU A 446 7.74 54.29 12.96
CA LEU A 446 8.43 53.00 13.07
C LEU A 446 9.08 52.54 11.75
N LYS A 447 8.85 53.26 10.65
CA LYS A 447 9.34 52.94 9.30
C LYS A 447 9.09 51.47 8.98
N ASP A 448 10.13 50.67 8.74
CA ASP A 448 9.99 49.25 8.41
C ASP A 448 10.24 48.31 9.61
N GLY A 449 10.40 48.85 10.82
CA GLY A 449 10.52 48.10 12.07
C GLY A 449 11.65 48.58 12.98
N LEU A 450 11.66 48.11 14.24
CA LEU A 450 12.67 48.46 15.24
C LEU A 450 13.99 47.70 15.00
N ASP A 451 15.12 48.39 15.00
CA ASP A 451 16.44 47.75 15.03
C ASP A 451 16.84 47.41 16.46
N ILE A 452 16.44 46.23 16.93
CA ILE A 452 16.69 45.79 18.31
C ILE A 452 18.20 45.82 18.64
N ARG A 453 19.07 45.43 17.71
CA ARG A 453 20.51 45.32 17.98
C ARG A 453 21.16 46.71 18.15
N GLU A 454 20.84 47.64 17.26
CA GLU A 454 21.38 49.00 17.33
C GLU A 454 20.75 49.81 18.48
N THR A 455 19.47 49.55 18.78
CA THR A 455 18.78 50.09 19.96
C THR A 455 19.43 49.60 21.25
N LEU A 456 19.76 48.31 21.37
CA LEU A 456 20.47 47.78 22.54
C LEU A 456 21.90 48.30 22.66
N ARG A 457 22.61 48.49 21.53
CA ARG A 457 23.96 49.07 21.53
C ARG A 457 23.96 50.51 22.05
N ASN A 458 22.95 51.28 21.71
CA ASN A 458 22.77 52.68 22.13
C ASN A 458 21.80 52.83 23.30
N TRP A 459 21.56 51.77 24.08
CA TRP A 459 20.58 51.77 25.17
C TRP A 459 20.86 52.86 26.22
N HIS A 460 22.14 53.18 26.43
CA HIS A 460 22.60 54.23 27.34
C HIS A 460 22.17 55.65 26.94
N THR A 461 21.81 55.89 25.67
CA THR A 461 21.31 57.20 25.21
C THR A 461 19.78 57.31 25.27
N ASN A 462 19.06 56.26 25.71
CA ASN A 462 17.60 56.15 25.68
C ASN A 462 16.97 56.41 24.30
N ASP A 463 17.74 56.23 23.24
CA ASP A 463 17.29 56.44 21.87
C ASP A 463 16.89 55.11 21.22
N LEU A 464 15.70 55.09 20.61
CA LEU A 464 15.25 53.97 19.80
C LEU A 464 15.75 54.12 18.37
N TYR A 465 16.10 53.02 17.72
CA TYR A 465 16.53 52.99 16.33
C TYR A 465 15.59 52.16 15.48
N VAL A 466 15.26 52.66 14.29
CA VAL A 466 14.36 52.03 13.32
C VAL A 466 15.09 51.71 12.02
N ARG A 467 14.69 50.62 11.38
CA ARG A 467 15.20 50.18 10.08
C ARG A 467 14.40 50.79 8.94
N ILE A 468 15.13 51.07 7.88
CA ILE A 468 14.60 51.56 6.60
C ILE A 468 15.15 50.64 5.54
N PHE A 469 14.25 49.95 4.85
CA PHE A 469 14.57 49.24 3.62
C PHE A 469 14.32 50.21 2.47
N PRO A 470 15.36 50.82 1.87
CA PRO A 470 15.16 51.59 0.67
C PRO A 470 14.55 50.68 -0.41
N PRO A 471 13.66 51.21 -1.28
CA PRO A 471 13.07 50.41 -2.35
C PRO A 471 14.19 49.75 -3.15
N ALA A 472 14.10 48.43 -3.33
CA ALA A 472 15.14 47.64 -3.98
C ALA A 472 15.42 48.20 -5.38
N LYS A 473 16.49 48.99 -5.51
CA LYS A 473 16.96 49.53 -6.80
C LYS A 473 17.82 48.47 -7.47
N GLY A 474 17.17 47.54 -8.17
CA GLY A 474 17.83 46.52 -8.96
C GLY A 474 16.84 45.84 -9.89
N ARG A 475 17.23 45.61 -11.13
CA ARG A 475 16.54 44.69 -12.03
C ARG A 475 17.35 43.40 -12.09
N ILE A 476 16.66 42.28 -12.21
CA ILE A 476 17.24 40.95 -12.41
C ILE A 476 16.56 40.39 -13.65
N ASP A 477 17.35 40.13 -14.70
CA ASP A 477 16.90 39.54 -15.97
C ASP A 477 17.35 38.08 -16.14
N CYS A 478 18.18 37.56 -15.22
CA CYS A 478 18.67 36.19 -15.23
C CYS A 478 18.51 35.52 -13.86
N VAL A 479 17.92 34.32 -13.86
CA VAL A 479 17.77 33.46 -12.68
C VAL A 479 18.40 32.11 -12.97
N VAL A 480 19.34 31.69 -12.13
CA VAL A 480 19.96 30.37 -12.17
C VAL A 480 19.46 29.55 -11.00
N MET A 481 18.94 28.35 -11.28
CA MET A 481 18.46 27.40 -10.29
C MET A 481 19.28 26.12 -10.35
N LEU A 482 19.98 25.81 -9.27
CA LEU A 482 20.74 24.58 -9.11
C LEU A 482 20.04 23.71 -8.08
N PHE A 483 19.39 22.65 -8.54
CA PHE A 483 18.70 21.68 -7.69
C PHE A 483 19.66 20.63 -7.15
N ASP A 484 20.67 20.28 -7.94
CA ASP A 484 21.76 19.38 -7.57
C ASP A 484 23.10 20.08 -7.73
N SER A 485 23.90 20.16 -6.67
CA SER A 485 25.25 20.73 -6.72
C SER A 485 26.10 20.22 -5.55
N PRO A 486 27.22 19.51 -5.80
CA PRO A 486 27.84 19.28 -7.11
C PRO A 486 27.09 18.22 -7.94
N ALA A 487 26.82 18.51 -9.21
CA ALA A 487 26.18 17.59 -10.14
C ALA A 487 27.21 16.68 -10.84
N ASP A 488 26.95 15.37 -10.92
CA ASP A 488 27.74 14.45 -11.74
C ASP A 488 27.32 14.56 -13.22
N PRO A 489 28.22 14.89 -14.15
CA PRO A 489 27.91 14.94 -15.58
C PRO A 489 27.35 13.64 -16.18
N ARG A 490 27.59 12.48 -15.53
CA ARG A 490 27.09 11.17 -15.95
C ARG A 490 25.60 10.99 -15.66
N ASP A 491 25.11 11.56 -14.56
CA ASP A 491 23.70 11.51 -14.19
C ASP A 491 22.85 12.49 -15.04
N TYR A 492 23.50 13.53 -15.59
CA TYR A 492 22.87 14.58 -16.40
C TYR A 492 23.42 14.64 -17.83
N PRO A 493 23.17 13.60 -18.67
CA PRO A 493 23.65 13.55 -20.05
C PRO A 493 22.86 14.49 -20.97
N TRP A 494 21.59 14.80 -20.64
CA TRP A 494 20.75 15.64 -21.50
C TRP A 494 20.94 17.12 -21.18
N ARG A 495 21.40 17.87 -22.19
CA ARG A 495 21.83 19.27 -22.05
C ARG A 495 21.38 20.04 -23.27
N ILE A 496 20.56 21.08 -23.05
CA ILE A 496 19.96 21.83 -24.15
C ILE A 496 19.63 23.27 -23.73
N THR A 497 19.56 24.15 -24.72
CA THR A 497 18.93 25.46 -24.62
C THR A 497 17.61 25.44 -25.38
N TRP A 498 16.50 25.68 -24.68
CA TRP A 498 15.16 25.86 -25.23
C TRP A 498 14.84 27.34 -25.39
N HIS A 499 14.26 27.68 -26.55
CA HIS A 499 13.78 29.01 -26.85
C HIS A 499 12.30 29.12 -26.52
N ALA A 500 11.90 30.29 -26.02
CA ALA A 500 10.52 30.58 -25.66
C ALA A 500 9.58 30.45 -26.88
N GLU A 501 8.49 29.70 -26.72
CA GLU A 501 7.38 29.64 -27.69
C GLU A 501 6.46 30.86 -27.52
N HIS A 502 6.39 31.40 -26.30
CA HIS A 502 5.51 32.52 -25.92
C HIS A 502 6.28 33.71 -25.35
N HIS A 503 5.71 34.92 -25.49
CA HIS A 503 6.35 36.17 -25.04
C HIS A 503 6.56 36.26 -23.52
N ASP A 504 5.77 35.51 -22.75
CA ASP A 504 5.85 35.46 -21.28
C ASP A 504 6.82 34.39 -20.76
N GLU A 505 7.45 33.61 -21.66
CA GLU A 505 8.41 32.57 -21.31
C GLU A 505 9.85 33.07 -21.33
N SER A 506 10.71 32.44 -20.54
CA SER A 506 12.15 32.70 -20.55
C SER A 506 12.84 31.88 -21.64
N THR A 507 14.00 32.36 -22.08
CA THR A 507 14.94 31.45 -22.75
C THR A 507 15.59 30.57 -21.68
N LEU A 508 15.41 29.26 -21.81
CA LEU A 508 15.76 28.25 -20.82
C LEU A 508 17.02 27.51 -21.26
N SER A 509 18.04 27.38 -20.42
CA SER A 509 19.14 26.44 -20.64
C SER A 509 19.25 25.50 -19.46
N LEU A 510 19.34 24.20 -19.72
CA LEU A 510 19.20 23.19 -18.67
C LEU A 510 20.18 22.03 -18.86
N PHE A 511 20.49 21.36 -17.75
CA PHE A 511 21.01 20.00 -17.74
C PHE A 511 20.08 19.11 -16.92
N ALA A 512 19.77 17.94 -17.45
CA ALA A 512 18.77 17.01 -16.92
C ALA A 512 19.16 15.56 -17.20
N THR A 513 18.50 14.63 -16.50
CA THR A 513 18.65 13.19 -16.73
C THR A 513 18.20 12.84 -18.16
N ASP A 514 18.64 11.68 -18.66
CA ASP A 514 18.13 11.18 -19.93
C ASP A 514 16.61 10.93 -19.85
N PHE A 515 15.88 11.53 -20.79
CA PHE A 515 14.44 11.33 -20.92
C PHE A 515 14.12 10.07 -21.73
N GLY A 516 15.01 9.64 -22.63
CA GLY A 516 14.80 8.48 -23.49
C GLY A 516 14.69 7.16 -22.71
N SER A 517 15.36 7.09 -21.56
CA SER A 517 15.28 5.94 -20.64
C SER A 517 13.98 5.85 -19.84
N ASN A 518 13.12 6.87 -19.88
CA ASN A 518 11.97 7.00 -18.98
C ASN A 518 10.70 7.43 -19.71
N LEU A 519 10.10 6.52 -20.48
CA LEU A 519 8.82 6.77 -21.15
C LEU A 519 7.65 6.45 -20.21
N VAL A 520 6.80 7.43 -19.97
CA VAL A 520 5.61 7.32 -19.10
C VAL A 520 4.31 7.18 -19.89
N GLY A 521 4.36 7.41 -21.20
CA GLY A 521 3.21 7.29 -22.09
C GLY A 521 3.61 7.40 -23.57
N PRO A 522 2.65 7.24 -24.49
CA PRO A 522 2.91 7.30 -25.93
C PRO A 522 3.38 8.70 -26.35
N GLY A 523 4.69 8.81 -26.61
CA GLY A 523 5.34 10.08 -26.94
C GLY A 523 5.52 11.01 -25.73
N ILE A 524 5.50 10.48 -24.50
CA ILE A 524 5.70 11.24 -23.26
C ILE A 524 6.86 10.64 -22.50
N ALA A 525 7.91 11.43 -22.29
CA ALA A 525 9.08 11.07 -21.51
C ALA A 525 9.18 11.92 -20.24
N LEU A 526 9.76 11.36 -19.19
CA LEU A 526 10.00 12.06 -17.92
C LEU A 526 11.49 12.33 -17.75
N ALA A 527 11.83 13.57 -17.43
CA ALA A 527 13.18 14.00 -17.11
C ALA A 527 13.22 14.69 -15.75
N ARG A 528 14.42 14.74 -15.16
CA ARG A 528 14.68 15.42 -13.89
C ARG A 528 15.77 16.47 -14.07
N TYR A 529 15.46 17.72 -13.70
CA TYR A 529 16.42 18.82 -13.71
C TYR A 529 17.57 18.58 -12.72
N GLY A 530 18.80 18.78 -13.18
CA GLY A 530 19.94 19.00 -12.29
C GLY A 530 20.12 20.50 -12.02
N GLY A 531 19.96 21.32 -13.06
CA GLY A 531 19.95 22.78 -12.95
C GLY A 531 19.49 23.45 -14.23
N CYS A 532 19.02 24.69 -14.10
CA CYS A 532 18.49 25.47 -15.19
C CYS A 532 18.77 26.98 -15.05
N MET A 533 18.93 27.65 -16.19
CA MET A 533 19.11 29.09 -16.34
C MET A 533 17.91 29.65 -17.10
N PHE A 534 17.27 30.66 -16.53
CA PHE A 534 16.18 31.40 -17.14
C PHE A 534 16.62 32.82 -17.46
N LEU A 535 16.45 33.21 -18.73
CA LEU A 535 16.68 34.57 -19.20
C LEU A 535 15.35 35.22 -19.60
N PHE A 536 14.96 36.28 -18.89
CA PHE A 536 13.72 37.00 -19.12
C PHE A 536 13.93 38.53 -19.12
N PRO A 537 13.48 39.28 -20.14
CA PRO A 537 12.69 38.84 -21.31
C PRO A 537 13.43 37.84 -22.22
N PRO A 538 12.72 37.01 -22.99
CA PRO A 538 13.33 35.97 -23.84
C PRO A 538 14.21 36.60 -24.93
N ARG A 539 15.34 35.95 -25.24
CA ARG A 539 16.30 36.42 -26.25
C ARG A 539 16.93 35.22 -26.97
N PRO A 540 17.20 35.33 -28.28
CA PRO A 540 17.94 34.29 -28.98
C PRO A 540 19.40 34.28 -28.48
N ILE A 541 19.82 33.16 -27.90
CA ILE A 541 21.19 32.90 -27.48
C ILE A 541 21.69 31.62 -28.17
N MET A 542 23.00 31.48 -28.35
CA MET A 542 23.56 30.21 -28.81
C MET A 542 23.38 29.15 -27.71
N ASP A 543 23.23 27.88 -28.12
CA ASP A 543 23.25 26.75 -27.20
C ASP A 543 24.51 26.80 -26.33
N ILE A 544 24.31 27.04 -25.04
CA ILE A 544 25.38 27.31 -24.09
C ILE A 544 26.33 26.10 -23.97
N TRP A 545 25.83 24.90 -24.27
CA TRP A 545 26.58 23.65 -24.15
C TRP A 545 27.53 23.41 -25.33
N ARG A 546 27.29 24.09 -26.46
CA ARG A 546 28.13 24.00 -27.68
C ARG A 546 28.95 25.27 -27.94
N ASP A 547 28.72 26.32 -27.18
CA ASP A 547 29.37 27.62 -27.34
C ASP A 547 30.82 27.60 -26.80
N PRO A 548 31.85 27.76 -27.66
CA PRO A 548 33.25 27.67 -27.23
C PRO A 548 33.67 28.73 -26.20
N ARG A 549 32.89 29.81 -26.06
CA ARG A 549 33.18 30.88 -25.09
C ARG A 549 33.14 30.39 -23.65
N PHE A 550 32.49 29.26 -23.37
CA PHE A 550 32.33 28.70 -22.03
C PHE A 550 33.14 27.42 -21.79
N ASP A 551 34.06 27.04 -22.69
CA ASP A 551 34.87 25.82 -22.56
C ASP A 551 35.90 25.88 -21.43
N PHE A 552 36.07 27.05 -20.81
CA PHE A 552 36.87 27.20 -19.59
C PHE A 552 36.16 26.68 -18.32
N ALA A 553 34.87 26.35 -18.38
CA ALA A 553 34.10 25.86 -17.24
C ALA A 553 34.25 24.35 -17.11
N ASP A 554 34.68 23.89 -15.93
CA ASP A 554 34.95 22.47 -15.67
C ASP A 554 33.67 21.72 -15.29
N THR A 555 32.70 22.39 -14.65
CA THR A 555 31.45 21.79 -14.17
C THR A 555 30.22 22.30 -14.93
N LEU A 556 29.13 21.52 -14.89
CA LEU A 556 27.86 21.90 -15.51
C LEU A 556 27.29 23.19 -14.92
N GLU A 557 27.40 23.34 -13.60
CA GLU A 557 26.92 24.52 -12.88
C GLU A 557 27.75 25.75 -13.21
N GLU A 558 29.07 25.61 -13.32
CA GLU A 558 29.94 26.71 -13.72
C GLU A 558 29.64 27.19 -15.13
N ARG A 559 29.39 26.27 -16.06
CA ARG A 559 29.04 26.62 -17.45
C ARG A 559 27.70 27.35 -17.52
N LEU A 560 26.71 26.85 -16.80
CA LEU A 560 25.36 27.45 -16.73
C LEU A 560 25.39 28.82 -16.05
N LEU A 561 26.17 28.97 -14.98
CA LEU A 561 26.39 30.25 -14.30
C LEU A 561 27.17 31.25 -15.17
N ALA A 562 28.23 30.80 -15.87
CA ALA A 562 29.00 31.62 -16.79
C ALA A 562 28.13 32.17 -17.92
N ALA A 563 27.26 31.34 -18.49
CA ALA A 563 26.30 31.76 -19.50
C ALA A 563 25.33 32.81 -18.94
N GLY A 564 24.77 32.60 -17.75
CA GLY A 564 23.86 33.57 -17.11
C GLY A 564 24.53 34.92 -16.86
N LEU A 565 25.78 34.91 -16.39
CA LEU A 565 26.58 36.12 -16.18
C LEU A 565 26.92 36.86 -17.49
N CYS A 566 27.16 36.12 -18.57
CA CYS A 566 27.50 36.67 -19.88
C CYS A 566 26.29 37.28 -20.59
N TYR A 567 25.14 36.61 -20.57
CA TYR A 567 23.93 37.03 -21.32
C TYR A 567 23.03 37.99 -20.55
N SER A 568 23.15 38.06 -19.21
CA SER A 568 22.44 39.04 -18.39
C SER A 568 22.85 40.47 -18.73
N ARG A 569 21.88 41.36 -18.94
CA ARG A 569 22.13 42.81 -19.10
C ARG A 569 22.26 43.51 -17.76
N GLU A 570 21.61 42.96 -16.73
CA GLU A 570 21.55 43.57 -15.41
C GLU A 570 22.80 43.28 -14.56
N LYS A 571 23.07 44.12 -13.56
CA LYS A 571 24.27 43.97 -12.71
C LYS A 571 24.16 42.78 -11.75
N HIS A 572 22.94 42.40 -11.37
CA HIS A 572 22.65 41.36 -10.40
C HIS A 572 21.98 40.17 -11.09
N ILE A 573 22.45 38.97 -10.77
CA ILE A 573 21.80 37.72 -11.15
C ILE A 573 21.35 36.97 -9.89
N ALA A 574 20.20 36.30 -9.95
CA ALA A 574 19.74 35.45 -8.85
C ALA A 574 20.31 34.03 -9.02
N LEU A 575 20.83 33.47 -7.94
CA LEU A 575 21.32 32.08 -7.88
C LEU A 575 20.63 31.34 -6.75
N MET A 576 19.72 30.43 -7.10
CA MET A 576 19.12 29.50 -6.16
C MET A 576 19.98 28.24 -6.06
N SER A 577 20.45 27.90 -4.86
CA SER A 577 21.26 26.70 -4.61
C SER A 577 21.28 26.34 -3.12
N HIS A 578 21.62 25.10 -2.80
CA HIS A 578 21.69 24.64 -1.41
C HIS A 578 22.82 25.31 -0.61
N LYS A 579 23.98 25.55 -1.23
CA LYS A 579 25.15 26.19 -0.60
C LYS A 579 25.40 27.57 -1.21
N PRO A 580 25.90 28.56 -0.44
CA PRO A 580 26.24 29.87 -0.97
C PRO A 580 27.39 29.80 -1.98
N PRO A 581 27.50 30.79 -2.90
CA PRO A 581 28.51 30.79 -3.95
C PRO A 581 29.94 30.81 -3.36
N GLY A 582 30.71 29.80 -3.74
CA GLY A 582 32.12 29.66 -3.37
C GLY A 582 33.01 30.77 -3.96
N ALA A 583 34.29 30.78 -3.59
CA ALA A 583 35.25 31.76 -4.09
C ALA A 583 35.46 31.67 -5.62
N GLY A 584 35.34 30.48 -6.21
CA GLY A 584 35.37 30.27 -7.67
C GLY A 584 34.26 31.04 -8.38
N TRP A 585 33.01 30.81 -8.00
CA TRP A 585 31.84 31.48 -8.59
C TRP A 585 31.84 33.00 -8.38
N ARG A 586 32.36 33.48 -7.25
CA ARG A 586 32.54 34.93 -7.01
C ARG A 586 33.60 35.54 -7.93
N ARG A 587 34.72 34.85 -8.17
CA ARG A 587 35.74 35.28 -9.16
C ARG A 587 35.18 35.27 -10.58
N LEU A 588 34.39 34.26 -10.91
CA LEU A 588 33.68 34.18 -12.20
C LEU A 588 32.74 35.38 -12.40
N ALA A 589 31.92 35.70 -11.40
CA ALA A 589 31.04 36.87 -11.45
C ALA A 589 31.82 38.20 -11.60
N ALA A 590 32.95 38.33 -10.89
CA ALA A 590 33.83 39.49 -11.00
C ALA A 590 34.43 39.65 -12.42
N ARG A 591 34.79 38.54 -13.08
CA ARG A 591 35.27 38.54 -14.48
C ARG A 591 34.25 39.16 -15.44
N PHE A 592 32.96 38.91 -15.23
CA PHE A 592 31.86 39.50 -16.01
C PHE A 592 31.36 40.85 -15.47
N ARG A 593 31.98 41.39 -14.41
CA ARG A 593 31.57 42.63 -13.71
C ARG A 593 30.13 42.59 -13.17
N LYS A 594 29.67 41.40 -12.77
CA LYS A 594 28.33 41.15 -12.22
C LYS A 594 28.41 40.74 -10.74
N LYS A 595 27.26 40.74 -10.06
CA LYS A 595 27.10 40.23 -8.69
C LYS A 595 26.07 39.11 -8.66
N ILE A 596 26.37 38.08 -7.87
CA ILE A 596 25.46 36.96 -7.62
C ILE A 596 24.71 37.22 -6.32
N VAL A 597 23.39 37.13 -6.38
CA VAL A 597 22.52 37.16 -5.20
C VAL A 597 22.11 35.73 -4.89
N HIS A 598 22.58 35.20 -3.76
CA HIS A 598 22.28 33.84 -3.36
C HIS A 598 20.92 33.74 -2.71
N VAL A 599 20.08 32.85 -3.23
CA VAL A 599 18.80 32.47 -2.64
C VAL A 599 18.93 31.03 -2.12
N PRO A 600 18.94 30.81 -0.79
CA PRO A 600 19.02 29.47 -0.24
C PRO A 600 17.79 28.63 -0.62
N LEU A 601 18.02 27.40 -1.09
CA LEU A 601 16.94 26.46 -1.44
C LEU A 601 15.98 26.19 -0.27
N SER A 602 16.48 26.27 0.97
CA SER A 602 15.73 26.07 2.21
C SER A 602 14.62 27.10 2.46
N ARG A 603 14.55 28.19 1.68
CA ARG A 603 13.45 29.14 1.72
C ARG A 603 12.18 28.63 1.04
N PHE A 604 12.28 27.56 0.25
CA PHE A 604 11.17 26.98 -0.50
C PHE A 604 10.78 25.62 0.07
N GLY A 605 9.51 25.23 -0.10
CA GLY A 605 9.02 23.92 0.31
C GLY A 605 9.70 22.80 -0.47
N THR A 606 10.31 21.84 0.24
CA THR A 606 11.05 20.73 -0.39
C THR A 606 10.19 19.91 -1.36
N GLU A 607 8.92 19.68 -1.04
CA GLU A 607 7.99 18.96 -1.93
C GLU A 607 7.72 19.74 -3.22
N THR A 608 7.54 21.06 -3.13
CA THR A 608 7.35 21.93 -4.30
C THR A 608 8.57 21.92 -5.19
N VAL A 609 9.77 22.01 -4.61
CA VAL A 609 11.03 21.96 -5.35
C VAL A 609 11.22 20.60 -6.05
N GLU A 610 10.98 19.50 -5.35
CA GLU A 610 11.09 18.15 -5.93
C GLU A 610 10.08 17.91 -7.06
N ARG A 611 8.86 18.43 -6.92
CA ARG A 611 7.84 18.36 -7.97
C ARG A 611 8.24 19.16 -9.21
N LEU A 612 8.74 20.39 -9.03
CA LEU A 612 9.21 21.25 -10.11
C LEU A 612 10.50 20.75 -10.77
N ARG A 613 11.27 19.90 -10.05
CA ARG A 613 12.47 19.26 -10.58
C ARG A 613 12.13 18.19 -11.61
N MET A 614 10.91 17.64 -11.59
CA MET A 614 10.42 16.67 -12.57
C MET A 614 9.64 17.38 -13.67
N PHE A 615 9.92 17.06 -14.93
CA PHE A 615 9.21 17.64 -16.07
C PHE A 615 9.11 16.65 -17.22
N HIS A 616 8.09 16.83 -18.05
CA HIS A 616 7.79 15.94 -19.15
C HIS A 616 8.22 16.53 -20.49
N VAL A 617 8.87 15.68 -21.29
CA VAL A 617 9.24 15.96 -22.68
C VAL A 617 8.23 15.26 -23.56
N LEU A 618 7.63 16.01 -24.48
CA LEU A 618 6.61 15.51 -25.40
C LEU A 618 7.20 15.34 -26.79
N ASN A 619 6.84 14.25 -27.45
CA ASN A 619 7.23 13.92 -28.83
C ASN A 619 6.28 14.60 -29.85
N GLY A 620 6.07 15.90 -29.68
CA GLY A 620 5.39 16.78 -30.62
C GLY A 620 4.15 17.44 -30.05
N HIS A 621 3.71 18.54 -30.67
CA HIS A 621 2.55 19.31 -30.19
C HIS A 621 1.25 18.49 -30.16
N GLN A 622 1.08 17.48 -31.04
CA GLN A 622 -0.11 16.62 -30.99
C GLN A 622 -0.26 15.90 -29.65
N VAL A 623 0.85 15.56 -28.98
CA VAL A 623 0.86 14.85 -27.71
C VAL A 623 0.22 15.68 -26.59
N ARG A 624 0.28 17.02 -26.70
CA ARG A 624 -0.34 17.94 -25.73
C ARG A 624 -1.84 17.69 -25.56
N SER A 625 -2.53 17.17 -26.57
CA SER A 625 -3.97 16.89 -26.51
C SER A 625 -4.36 15.79 -25.50
N TYR A 626 -3.50 14.80 -25.29
CA TYR A 626 -3.77 13.66 -24.42
C TYR A 626 -2.76 13.49 -23.27
N ALA A 627 -1.73 14.33 -23.20
CA ALA A 627 -0.71 14.29 -22.16
C ALA A 627 -1.28 14.40 -20.74
N ALA A 628 -2.39 15.14 -20.55
CA ALA A 628 -3.07 15.27 -19.27
C ALA A 628 -3.62 13.95 -18.69
N HIS A 629 -3.79 12.90 -19.50
CA HIS A 629 -4.18 11.57 -18.99
C HIS A 629 -3.04 10.87 -18.25
N PHE A 630 -1.80 11.12 -18.68
CA PHE A 630 -0.59 10.49 -18.14
C PHE A 630 0.12 11.39 -17.12
N ILE A 631 0.06 12.71 -17.29
CA ILE A 631 0.74 13.69 -16.46
C ILE A 631 -0.21 14.27 -15.43
N ARG A 632 0.14 14.19 -14.15
CA ARG A 632 -0.59 14.91 -13.09
C ARG A 632 -0.23 16.39 -13.18
N LYS A 633 -1.24 17.27 -13.26
CA LYS A 633 -1.02 18.73 -13.27
C LYS A 633 -0.13 19.13 -12.08
N PRO A 634 0.86 20.03 -12.25
CA PRO A 634 1.83 20.44 -11.22
C PRO A 634 1.26 21.35 -10.12
#